data_AF-A0A9D6EZT6-F1
#
_entry.id   AF-A0A9D6EZT6-F1
#
_cell.length_a   1.000
_cell.length_b   1.000
_cell.length_c   1.000
_cell.angle_alpha   90.00
_cell.angle_beta   90.00
_cell.angle_gamma   90.00
#
_symmetry.space_group_name_H-M   'P 1'
#
loop_
_entity.id
_entity.type
_entity.pdbx_description
1 polymer ?
#
loop_
_entity_poly.entity_id
_entity_poly.type
_entity_poly.pdbx_seq_one_letter_code
_entity_poly.pdbx_strand_id
1 'polypeptide(L)'
;MAVKTRKAASVWALLHFVVRFLGLNAVVAIAVGAFLWQALDLEAAGMIVIIAGASVVALALLAEIRGVTQTVFSRRGAAGINGVLQIALATALFVGGNIYSYYHYHRCDCTADRHFTLDPDIKKQLAKLRGDTDIIIYLQHVSFGQRSELRQDEYDQAAERKIIEKVKDLAEQFQELGPRFRVHILDTQQRSYQNRERELKKISENLVTTIKAAPEDTIFFYTRDTKQVQRLSFNDIYQLDKKASQEANGGKGNLVLIDQGVQNFANKIFKIEEKKPRIGFAVIHGVLGQDGTEELGMTGLKKALASRGFVGRDIVLKKWPQREPAALEHEENRYEILESQKNYFERELRDLGEELKAYQKSRDYWQTKSAREINEEYALVEMPVGPRPVPRKQIEAIRRTGRLVFARDVTEEFRAVYNSEWKDDIEGIETEIKTFRKKLDRAIEEQGKLRVENLAEQRRITDVRVKFNRLLADIDLLVIPRATMFNPVRGDRIPGRIYGLDDAQVEAIKDFMKAGKPVLFCLGPMNEPGENARDEADRDSLEKLLSSFNVQMPNQAILFNSEADAMAEGEDREQLPGGAGQVEVPPAEFEWKFAPGSRGVGEIDIKAEPLIRKSMVLTARGLAEKGRSEMKIRAPRPVYVVRTSWKPETVATTFGALPMSWPAGPTQALLAFATKMNKKLDEKTVFLMTNAECWNEDRPFPNPAEKWIPHFERPKADDPNKGTLRERRRGPFPIGVALEAKVPAEWYDKDAAKKEPATIRLAVIGQGGLFIGDKLSPLKEKLFLDVSNWLLGRDGLLARERESWQYPRVDIDDTNKTLWSWGARLGLPLLFLYIGLNVWLVRRMR
;
A
#
# COMPACT_ATOMS: atom_id res chain seq x y z
N MET A 1 3.31 -42.45 -103.53
CA MET A 1 2.73 -43.07 -102.32
C MET A 1 3.06 -42.24 -101.10
N ALA A 2 2.02 -41.90 -100.32
CA ALA A 2 2.02 -41.44 -98.93
C ALA A 2 2.72 -40.12 -98.53
N VAL A 3 1.98 -39.02 -98.70
CA VAL A 3 2.03 -37.83 -97.83
C VAL A 3 1.48 -38.22 -96.45
N LYS A 4 2.25 -38.06 -95.37
CA LYS A 4 1.77 -38.23 -93.98
C LYS A 4 2.14 -37.04 -93.08
N THR A 5 1.12 -36.19 -92.87
CA THR A 5 0.71 -35.61 -91.58
C THR A 5 1.79 -35.19 -90.56
N ARG A 6 2.16 -33.90 -90.54
CA ARG A 6 2.85 -33.27 -89.39
C ARG A 6 2.25 -31.95 -88.86
N LYS A 7 1.09 -31.49 -89.34
CA LYS A 7 0.49 -30.22 -88.87
C LYS A 7 -0.59 -30.34 -87.78
N ALA A 8 -1.22 -31.51 -87.59
CA ALA A 8 -2.36 -31.64 -86.65
C ALA A 8 -1.95 -31.70 -85.15
N ALA A 9 -0.75 -32.18 -84.82
CA ALA A 9 -0.32 -32.35 -83.42
C ALA A 9 0.01 -31.03 -82.70
N SER A 10 0.45 -30.00 -83.44
CA SER A 10 0.80 -28.68 -82.89
C SER A 10 -0.44 -27.86 -82.52
N VAL A 11 -1.51 -27.95 -83.32
CA VAL A 11 -2.75 -27.19 -83.07
C VAL A 11 -3.50 -27.76 -81.87
N TRP A 12 -3.57 -29.08 -81.72
CA TRP A 12 -4.22 -29.72 -80.55
C TRP A 12 -3.48 -29.48 -79.24
N ALA A 13 -2.13 -29.45 -79.26
CA ALA A 13 -1.33 -29.11 -78.10
C ALA A 13 -1.51 -27.64 -77.70
N LEU A 14 -1.55 -26.73 -78.67
CA LEU A 14 -1.85 -25.31 -78.45
C LEU A 14 -3.28 -25.12 -77.89
N LEU A 15 -4.25 -25.87 -78.42
CA LEU A 15 -5.64 -25.78 -77.98
C LEU A 15 -5.82 -26.31 -76.55
N HIS A 16 -5.18 -27.43 -76.20
CA HIS A 16 -5.12 -27.90 -74.81
C HIS A 16 -4.43 -26.91 -73.88
N PHE A 17 -3.35 -26.27 -74.34
CA PHE A 17 -2.66 -25.23 -73.59
C PHE A 17 -3.58 -24.03 -73.32
N VAL A 18 -4.27 -23.54 -74.35
CA VAL A 18 -5.22 -22.41 -74.23
C VAL A 18 -6.38 -22.76 -73.30
N VAL A 19 -6.95 -23.97 -73.39
CA VAL A 19 -8.06 -24.41 -72.52
C VAL A 19 -7.61 -24.51 -71.06
N ARG A 20 -6.41 -25.05 -70.79
CA ARG A 20 -5.83 -25.09 -69.44
C ARG A 20 -5.52 -23.70 -68.91
N PHE A 21 -4.97 -22.83 -69.76
CA PHE A 21 -4.66 -21.45 -69.42
C PHE A 21 -5.94 -20.66 -69.07
N LEU A 22 -7.00 -20.80 -69.86
CA LEU A 22 -8.29 -20.15 -69.60
C LEU A 22 -8.99 -20.73 -68.37
N GLY A 23 -9.03 -22.06 -68.21
CA GLY A 23 -9.59 -22.72 -67.03
C GLY A 23 -8.92 -22.27 -65.73
N LEU A 24 -7.61 -22.05 -65.77
CA LEU A 24 -6.85 -21.66 -64.60
C LEU A 24 -6.97 -20.16 -64.27
N ASN A 25 -6.96 -19.28 -65.29
CA ASN A 25 -7.26 -17.86 -65.09
C ASN A 25 -8.72 -17.64 -64.63
N ALA A 26 -9.62 -18.56 -64.97
CA ALA A 26 -10.99 -18.52 -64.49
C ALA A 26 -11.11 -18.83 -62.98
N VAL A 27 -10.22 -19.63 -62.39
CA VAL A 27 -10.13 -19.80 -60.92
C VAL A 27 -9.73 -18.48 -60.25
N VAL A 28 -8.80 -17.75 -60.86
CA VAL A 28 -8.42 -16.41 -60.39
C VAL A 28 -9.60 -15.44 -60.52
N ALA A 29 -10.35 -15.50 -61.62
CA ALA A 29 -11.56 -14.69 -61.81
C ALA A 29 -12.62 -14.99 -60.73
N ILE A 30 -12.87 -16.25 -60.38
CA ILE A 30 -13.79 -16.61 -59.27
C ILE A 30 -13.38 -15.92 -57.97
N ALA A 31 -12.08 -15.93 -57.66
CA ALA A 31 -11.59 -15.32 -56.43
C ALA A 31 -11.65 -13.78 -56.47
N VAL A 32 -11.45 -13.16 -57.64
CA VAL A 32 -11.69 -11.72 -57.85
C VAL A 32 -13.18 -11.40 -57.69
N GLY A 33 -14.08 -12.21 -58.24
CA GLY A 33 -15.51 -12.04 -58.08
C GLY A 33 -15.97 -12.16 -56.61
N ALA A 34 -15.38 -13.09 -55.85
CA ALA A 34 -15.62 -13.21 -54.41
C ALA A 34 -15.13 -11.97 -53.63
N PHE A 35 -14.00 -11.39 -54.03
CA PHE A 35 -13.51 -10.13 -53.46
C PHE A 35 -14.44 -8.95 -53.78
N LEU A 36 -14.91 -8.82 -55.02
CA LEU A 36 -15.85 -7.76 -55.41
C LEU A 36 -17.17 -7.87 -54.63
N TRP A 37 -17.68 -9.08 -54.43
CA TRP A 37 -18.91 -9.32 -53.66
C TRP A 37 -18.70 -9.02 -52.16
N GLN A 38 -17.71 -9.64 -51.53
CA GLN A 38 -17.60 -9.64 -50.06
C GLN A 38 -16.79 -8.48 -49.48
N ALA A 39 -15.92 -7.84 -50.26
CA ALA A 39 -15.03 -6.77 -49.77
C ALA A 39 -15.41 -5.37 -50.26
N LEU A 40 -16.09 -5.26 -51.41
CA LEU A 40 -16.52 -3.97 -51.99
C LEU A 40 -18.03 -3.78 -52.03
N ASP A 41 -18.80 -4.75 -51.50
CA ASP A 41 -20.27 -4.76 -51.46
C ASP A 41 -20.93 -4.64 -52.86
N LEU A 42 -20.20 -5.02 -53.91
CA LEU A 42 -20.64 -5.00 -55.30
C LEU A 42 -21.27 -6.36 -55.67
N GLU A 43 -22.37 -6.72 -55.01
CA GLU A 43 -22.96 -8.07 -55.07
C GLU A 43 -23.22 -8.56 -56.51
N ALA A 44 -23.88 -7.74 -57.32
CA ALA A 44 -24.24 -8.11 -58.69
C ALA A 44 -23.00 -8.36 -59.57
N ALA A 45 -21.99 -7.50 -59.48
CA ALA A 45 -20.77 -7.63 -60.27
C ALA A 45 -19.91 -8.82 -59.81
N GLY A 46 -19.79 -9.03 -58.50
CA GLY A 46 -19.03 -10.14 -57.94
C GLY A 46 -19.63 -11.51 -58.29
N MET A 47 -20.96 -11.65 -58.19
CA MET A 47 -21.68 -12.87 -58.55
C MET A 47 -21.54 -13.23 -60.03
N ILE A 48 -21.62 -12.24 -60.93
CA ILE A 48 -21.45 -12.46 -62.38
C ILE A 48 -20.05 -13.00 -62.67
N VAL A 49 -19.02 -12.42 -62.07
CA VAL A 49 -17.62 -12.84 -62.28
C VAL A 49 -17.37 -14.24 -61.71
N ILE A 50 -17.95 -14.58 -60.56
CA ILE A 50 -17.90 -15.94 -60.00
C ILE A 50 -18.55 -16.95 -60.94
N ILE A 51 -19.77 -16.70 -61.41
CA ILE A 51 -20.51 -17.63 -62.26
C ILE A 51 -19.78 -17.83 -63.60
N ALA A 52 -19.27 -16.75 -64.19
CA ALA A 52 -18.50 -16.82 -65.43
C ALA A 52 -17.20 -17.63 -65.24
N GLY A 53 -16.45 -17.36 -64.17
CA GLY A 53 -15.24 -18.12 -63.85
C GLY A 53 -15.52 -19.60 -63.58
N ALA A 54 -16.55 -19.92 -62.79
CA ALA A 54 -16.94 -21.30 -62.49
C ALA A 54 -17.33 -22.08 -63.75
N SER A 55 -18.01 -21.43 -64.69
CA SER A 55 -18.41 -22.02 -65.98
C SER A 55 -17.19 -22.37 -66.84
N VAL A 56 -16.17 -21.51 -66.87
CA VAL A 56 -14.93 -21.76 -67.63
C VAL A 56 -14.07 -22.84 -66.96
N VAL A 57 -14.02 -22.90 -65.63
CA VAL A 57 -13.37 -24.00 -64.90
C VAL A 57 -14.06 -25.33 -65.19
N ALA A 58 -15.40 -25.38 -65.16
CA ALA A 58 -16.16 -26.58 -65.48
C ALA A 58 -15.90 -27.05 -66.93
N LEU A 59 -15.86 -26.13 -67.89
CA LEU A 59 -15.51 -26.44 -69.28
C LEU A 59 -14.07 -26.96 -69.43
N ALA A 60 -13.11 -26.40 -68.70
CA ALA A 60 -11.72 -26.87 -68.70
C ALA A 60 -11.59 -28.27 -68.08
N LEU A 61 -12.30 -28.55 -66.99
CA LEU A 61 -12.35 -29.88 -66.36
C LEU A 61 -12.99 -30.92 -67.30
N LEU A 62 -14.06 -30.57 -68.01
CA LEU A 62 -14.68 -31.44 -69.01
C LEU A 62 -13.73 -31.77 -70.18
N ALA A 63 -12.89 -30.82 -70.59
CA ALA A 63 -11.85 -31.05 -71.60
C ALA A 63 -10.67 -31.93 -71.09
N GLU A 64 -10.39 -31.88 -69.79
CA GLU A 64 -9.31 -32.64 -69.12
C GLU A 64 -9.69 -34.09 -68.79
N ILE A 65 -10.97 -34.39 -68.55
CA ILE A 65 -11.45 -35.75 -68.22
C ILE A 65 -11.04 -36.79 -69.29
N ARG A 66 -10.93 -36.38 -70.56
CA ARG A 66 -10.43 -37.23 -71.65
C ARG A 66 -8.90 -37.44 -71.64
N GLY A 67 -8.13 -36.51 -71.07
CA GLY A 67 -6.66 -36.62 -70.96
C GLY A 67 -6.20 -37.37 -69.71
N VAL A 68 -6.95 -37.27 -68.61
CA VAL A 68 -6.61 -37.93 -67.34
C VAL A 68 -6.72 -39.46 -67.43
N THR A 69 -7.63 -40.00 -68.24
CA THR A 69 -7.77 -41.46 -68.44
C THR A 69 -6.66 -42.10 -69.28
N GLN A 70 -5.92 -41.32 -70.09
CA GLN A 70 -4.79 -41.83 -70.88
C GLN A 70 -3.42 -41.67 -70.20
N THR A 71 -3.33 -40.99 -69.06
CA THR A 71 -2.05 -40.71 -68.39
C THR A 71 -1.76 -41.61 -67.18
N VAL A 72 -2.64 -42.56 -66.86
CA VAL A 72 -2.49 -43.47 -65.70
C VAL A 72 -1.72 -44.77 -66.03
N PHE A 73 -1.44 -45.09 -67.30
CA PHE A 73 -0.65 -46.28 -67.67
C PHE A 73 0.40 -46.03 -68.76
N SER A 74 1.41 -45.20 -68.49
CA SER A 74 2.60 -45.16 -69.35
C SER A 74 3.91 -45.16 -68.55
N ARG A 75 4.94 -45.80 -69.14
CA ARG A 75 6.25 -46.19 -68.57
C ARG A 75 7.18 -45.02 -68.14
N ARG A 76 6.66 -43.88 -67.67
CA ARG A 76 7.45 -42.75 -67.14
C ARG A 76 7.48 -42.66 -65.60
N GLY A 77 7.31 -43.79 -64.91
CA GLY A 77 7.47 -43.89 -63.44
C GLY A 77 8.89 -43.59 -62.92
N ALA A 78 9.91 -43.60 -63.78
CA ALA A 78 11.29 -43.33 -63.38
C ALA A 78 11.58 -41.83 -63.10
N ALA A 79 10.80 -40.89 -63.65
CA ALA A 79 10.93 -39.46 -63.33
C ALA A 79 10.16 -39.06 -62.05
N GLY A 80 9.12 -39.82 -61.68
CA GLY A 80 8.33 -39.59 -60.47
C GLY A 80 9.07 -39.96 -59.20
N ILE A 81 9.88 -41.02 -59.20
CA ILE A 81 10.68 -41.43 -58.04
C ILE A 81 11.75 -40.39 -57.70
N ASN A 82 12.44 -39.83 -58.70
CA ASN A 82 13.43 -38.77 -58.44
C ASN A 82 12.76 -37.49 -57.93
N GLY A 83 11.57 -37.14 -58.45
CA GLY A 83 10.77 -36.03 -57.94
C GLY A 83 10.28 -36.25 -56.50
N VAL A 84 9.78 -37.44 -56.18
CA VAL A 84 9.36 -37.81 -54.82
C VAL A 84 10.55 -37.84 -53.86
N LEU A 85 11.70 -38.35 -54.30
CA LEU A 85 12.93 -38.35 -53.51
C LEU A 85 13.43 -36.92 -53.27
N GLN A 86 13.43 -36.05 -54.28
CA GLN A 86 13.79 -34.64 -54.12
C GLN A 86 12.82 -33.90 -53.19
N ILE A 87 11.52 -34.16 -53.28
CA ILE A 87 10.52 -33.60 -52.37
C ILE A 87 10.75 -34.11 -50.94
N ALA A 88 11.01 -35.41 -50.76
CA ALA A 88 11.29 -36.00 -49.46
C ALA A 88 12.59 -35.44 -48.86
N LEU A 89 13.65 -35.28 -49.65
CA LEU A 89 14.93 -34.73 -49.20
C LEU A 89 14.82 -33.23 -48.88
N ALA A 90 14.09 -32.47 -49.70
CA ALA A 90 13.80 -31.06 -49.43
C ALA A 90 12.94 -30.90 -48.17
N THR A 91 11.96 -31.79 -47.96
CA THR A 91 11.14 -31.82 -46.74
C THR A 91 12.00 -32.17 -45.53
N ALA A 92 12.89 -33.16 -45.64
CA ALA A 92 13.80 -33.56 -44.56
C ALA A 92 14.79 -32.44 -44.21
N LEU A 93 15.37 -31.75 -45.20
CA LEU A 93 16.24 -30.60 -44.99
C LEU A 93 15.48 -29.41 -44.39
N PHE A 94 14.24 -29.18 -44.84
CA PHE A 94 13.39 -28.13 -44.29
C PHE A 94 13.01 -28.43 -42.83
N VAL A 95 12.57 -29.64 -42.52
CA VAL A 95 12.24 -30.07 -41.15
C VAL A 95 13.49 -30.07 -40.27
N GLY A 96 14.59 -30.64 -40.74
CA GLY A 96 15.87 -30.66 -40.01
C GLY A 96 16.44 -29.28 -39.77
N GLY A 97 16.39 -28.39 -40.77
CA GLY A 97 16.79 -27.00 -40.66
C GLY A 97 15.91 -26.21 -39.68
N ASN A 98 14.58 -26.43 -39.71
CA ASN A 98 13.67 -25.82 -38.75
C ASN A 98 13.92 -26.34 -37.32
N ILE A 99 14.14 -27.65 -37.13
CA ILE A 99 14.48 -28.22 -35.82
C ILE A 99 15.80 -27.62 -35.30
N TYR A 100 16.84 -27.58 -36.13
CA TYR A 100 18.12 -27.00 -35.74
C TYR A 100 17.99 -25.51 -35.40
N SER A 101 17.28 -24.75 -36.26
CA SER A 101 17.01 -23.33 -36.04
C SER A 101 16.17 -23.08 -34.78
N TYR A 102 15.27 -24.00 -34.42
CA TYR A 102 14.46 -23.90 -33.20
C TYR A 102 15.30 -24.06 -31.93
N TYR A 103 16.32 -24.92 -31.96
CA TYR A 103 17.22 -25.13 -30.82
C TYR A 103 18.43 -24.17 -30.79
N HIS A 104 18.77 -23.53 -31.91
CA HIS A 104 19.93 -22.64 -32.06
C HIS A 104 19.53 -21.29 -32.67
N TYR A 105 18.51 -20.64 -32.11
CA TYR A 105 18.10 -19.33 -32.58
C TYR A 105 19.03 -18.22 -32.03
N HIS A 106 19.24 -17.18 -32.84
CA HIS A 106 19.85 -15.93 -32.39
C HIS A 106 18.77 -14.85 -32.41
N ARG A 107 18.56 -14.18 -31.27
CA ARG A 107 17.56 -13.10 -31.17
C ARG A 107 18.25 -11.79 -31.56
N CYS A 108 17.75 -11.16 -32.62
CA CYS A 108 18.17 -9.83 -33.03
C CYS A 108 17.05 -8.84 -32.71
N ASP A 109 17.39 -7.77 -31.99
CA ASP A 109 16.47 -6.66 -31.76
C ASP A 109 16.48 -5.71 -32.96
N CYS A 110 15.40 -5.75 -33.73
CA CYS A 110 15.22 -4.93 -34.92
C CYS A 110 14.45 -3.62 -34.63
N THR A 111 14.16 -3.32 -33.37
CA THR A 111 13.50 -2.05 -33.01
C THR A 111 14.49 -0.88 -33.13
N ALA A 112 14.01 0.27 -33.59
CA ALA A 112 14.85 1.46 -33.77
C ALA A 112 15.55 1.86 -32.45
N ASP A 113 14.83 1.76 -31.34
CA ASP A 113 15.28 2.15 -30.01
C ASP A 113 15.84 0.99 -29.17
N ARG A 114 15.95 -0.22 -29.76
CA ARG A 114 16.45 -1.44 -29.11
C ARG A 114 15.73 -1.80 -27.79
N HIS A 115 14.40 -1.74 -27.80
CA HIS A 115 13.55 -1.99 -26.62
C HIS A 115 13.67 -3.40 -26.01
N PHE A 116 14.19 -4.38 -26.76
CA PHE A 116 14.37 -5.76 -26.32
C PHE A 116 15.83 -6.09 -26.02
N THR A 117 16.70 -5.08 -25.97
CA THR A 117 18.11 -5.21 -25.63
C THR A 117 18.38 -4.52 -24.30
N LEU A 118 18.98 -5.24 -23.35
CA LEU A 118 19.40 -4.66 -22.08
C LEU A 118 20.41 -3.52 -22.29
N ASP A 119 20.26 -2.49 -21.46
CA ASP A 119 21.19 -1.37 -21.42
C ASP A 119 22.65 -1.89 -21.26
N PRO A 120 23.60 -1.39 -22.08
CA PRO A 120 25.00 -1.83 -22.03
C PRO A 120 25.64 -1.73 -20.64
N ASP A 121 25.28 -0.73 -19.85
CA ASP A 121 25.86 -0.51 -18.51
C ASP A 121 25.26 -1.46 -17.49
N ILE A 122 23.95 -1.77 -17.58
CA ILE A 122 23.32 -2.84 -16.81
C ILE A 122 23.98 -4.17 -17.14
N LYS A 123 24.21 -4.46 -18.43
CA LYS A 123 24.87 -5.70 -18.89
C LYS A 123 26.29 -5.82 -18.31
N LYS A 124 27.08 -4.74 -18.31
CA LYS A 124 28.41 -4.72 -17.69
C LYS A 124 28.36 -4.97 -16.19
N GLN A 125 27.37 -4.43 -15.48
CA GLN A 125 27.21 -4.66 -14.04
C GLN A 125 26.80 -6.11 -13.75
N LEU A 126 25.85 -6.66 -14.50
CA LEU A 126 25.40 -8.05 -14.38
C LEU A 126 26.53 -9.05 -14.66
N ALA A 127 27.43 -8.74 -15.61
CA ALA A 127 28.60 -9.57 -15.89
C ALA A 127 29.53 -9.72 -14.68
N LYS A 128 29.60 -8.71 -13.80
CA LYS A 128 30.44 -8.70 -12.59
C LYS A 128 29.84 -9.49 -11.41
N LEU A 129 28.55 -9.82 -11.45
CA LEU A 129 27.91 -10.60 -10.40
C LEU A 129 28.52 -12.00 -10.30
N ARG A 130 28.70 -12.47 -9.06
CA ARG A 130 29.13 -13.82 -8.72
C ARG A 130 27.90 -14.60 -8.23
N GLY A 131 27.75 -15.85 -8.66
CA GLY A 131 26.69 -16.75 -8.22
C GLY A 131 25.54 -16.93 -9.23
N ASP A 132 24.85 -18.05 -9.07
CA ASP A 132 23.66 -18.41 -9.87
C ASP A 132 22.41 -17.78 -9.23
N THR A 133 21.57 -17.13 -10.06
CA THR A 133 20.31 -16.51 -9.64
C THR A 133 19.12 -17.16 -10.35
N ASP A 134 18.20 -17.70 -9.57
CA ASP A 134 16.89 -18.12 -10.07
C ASP A 134 15.93 -16.92 -10.01
N ILE A 135 15.31 -16.60 -11.15
CA ILE A 135 14.25 -15.60 -11.30
C ILE A 135 12.92 -16.37 -11.37
N ILE A 136 12.10 -16.25 -10.33
CA ILE A 136 10.81 -16.93 -10.25
C ILE A 136 9.70 -15.92 -10.50
N ILE A 137 8.98 -16.08 -11.60
CA ILE A 137 7.79 -15.30 -11.92
C ILE A 137 6.59 -16.04 -11.37
N TYR A 138 5.98 -15.51 -10.31
CA TYR A 138 4.84 -16.13 -9.66
C TYR A 138 3.53 -15.40 -10.03
N LEU A 139 2.62 -16.13 -10.66
CA LEU A 139 1.33 -15.63 -11.15
C LEU A 139 0.20 -16.19 -10.29
N GLN A 140 -0.36 -15.34 -9.42
CA GLN A 140 -1.60 -15.58 -8.68
C GLN A 140 -2.83 -15.07 -9.43
N HIS A 141 -2.64 -14.23 -10.45
CA HIS A 141 -3.70 -13.49 -11.13
C HIS A 141 -4.42 -12.53 -10.18
N VAL A 142 -3.63 -11.85 -9.35
CA VAL A 142 -4.07 -10.82 -8.40
C VAL A 142 -3.13 -9.63 -8.55
N SER A 143 -3.67 -8.47 -8.92
CA SER A 143 -2.88 -7.24 -9.10
C SER A 143 -2.88 -6.35 -7.84
N PHE A 144 -1.90 -5.44 -7.75
CA PHE A 144 -1.75 -4.54 -6.61
C PHE A 144 -3.04 -3.74 -6.37
N GLY A 145 -3.56 -3.84 -5.14
CA GLY A 145 -4.76 -3.15 -4.71
C GLY A 145 -6.09 -3.83 -5.03
N GLN A 146 -6.05 -5.01 -5.64
CA GLN A 146 -7.20 -5.89 -5.76
C GLN A 146 -7.10 -6.96 -4.68
N ARG A 147 -7.85 -6.80 -3.57
CA ARG A 147 -8.16 -7.96 -2.72
C ARG A 147 -9.21 -8.81 -3.44
N SER A 148 -9.21 -10.11 -3.21
CA SER A 148 -10.06 -11.15 -3.84
C SER A 148 -11.57 -10.86 -3.90
N GLU A 149 -12.05 -9.80 -3.27
CA GLU A 149 -13.46 -9.40 -3.17
C GLU A 149 -13.88 -8.37 -4.24
N LEU A 150 -12.96 -7.75 -4.98
CA LEU A 150 -13.27 -6.77 -6.02
C LEU A 150 -13.27 -7.44 -7.41
N ARG A 151 -14.40 -7.33 -8.15
CA ARG A 151 -14.46 -7.74 -9.56
C ARG A 151 -13.43 -6.93 -10.37
N GLN A 152 -12.53 -7.63 -11.05
CA GLN A 152 -11.58 -7.03 -11.99
C GLN A 152 -12.33 -6.38 -13.15
N ASP A 153 -12.00 -5.13 -13.48
CA ASP A 153 -12.51 -4.49 -14.69
C ASP A 153 -11.77 -4.97 -15.95
N GLU A 154 -12.27 -4.64 -17.14
CA GLU A 154 -11.68 -5.09 -18.40
C GLU A 154 -10.24 -4.57 -18.60
N TYR A 155 -9.95 -3.35 -18.11
CA TYR A 155 -8.62 -2.76 -18.20
C TYR A 155 -7.63 -3.46 -17.27
N ASP A 156 -8.05 -3.85 -16.07
CA ASP A 156 -7.26 -4.62 -15.12
C ASP A 156 -6.83 -5.96 -15.71
N GLN A 157 -7.79 -6.71 -16.28
CA GLN A 157 -7.50 -8.00 -16.92
C GLN A 157 -6.59 -7.85 -18.14
N ALA A 158 -6.82 -6.82 -18.96
CA ALA A 158 -5.99 -6.54 -20.13
C ALA A 158 -4.58 -6.13 -19.73
N ALA A 159 -4.45 -5.29 -18.70
CA ALA A 159 -3.19 -4.87 -18.11
C ALA A 159 -2.44 -6.07 -17.56
N GLU A 160 -3.07 -6.89 -16.72
CA GLU A 160 -2.48 -8.08 -16.13
C GLU A 160 -1.86 -8.99 -17.20
N ARG A 161 -2.64 -9.37 -18.23
CA ARG A 161 -2.15 -10.22 -19.33
C ARG A 161 -0.95 -9.60 -20.03
N LYS A 162 -1.00 -8.30 -20.31
CA LYS A 162 0.08 -7.61 -21.03
C LYS A 162 1.33 -7.42 -20.16
N ILE A 163 1.17 -7.10 -18.88
CA ILE A 163 2.27 -6.99 -17.94
C ILE A 163 2.94 -8.36 -17.77
N ILE A 164 2.18 -9.45 -17.65
CA ILE A 164 2.72 -10.82 -17.61
C ILE A 164 3.59 -11.10 -18.84
N GLU A 165 3.12 -10.76 -20.05
CA GLU A 165 3.89 -10.91 -21.29
C GLU A 165 5.20 -10.10 -21.23
N LYS A 166 5.12 -8.82 -20.88
CA LYS A 166 6.27 -7.92 -20.80
C LYS A 166 7.29 -8.33 -19.73
N VAL A 167 6.82 -8.83 -18.59
CA VAL A 167 7.68 -9.32 -17.49
C VAL A 167 8.38 -10.62 -17.90
N LYS A 168 7.70 -11.52 -18.62
CA LYS A 168 8.34 -12.72 -19.18
C LYS A 168 9.41 -12.36 -20.20
N ASP A 169 9.10 -11.47 -21.14
CA ASP A 169 10.08 -10.96 -22.11
C ASP A 169 11.30 -10.36 -21.40
N LEU A 170 11.06 -9.56 -20.35
CA LEU A 170 12.14 -8.97 -19.57
C LEU A 170 12.99 -10.03 -18.87
N ALA A 171 12.39 -11.02 -18.22
CA ALA A 171 13.15 -12.08 -17.55
C ALA A 171 13.95 -12.93 -18.53
N GLU A 172 13.40 -13.21 -19.72
CA GLU A 172 14.11 -13.92 -20.79
C GLU A 172 15.35 -13.16 -21.29
N GLN A 173 15.29 -11.82 -21.40
CA GLN A 173 16.47 -11.00 -21.73
C GLN A 173 17.62 -11.19 -20.73
N PHE A 174 17.32 -11.43 -19.44
CA PHE A 174 18.34 -11.73 -18.44
C PHE A 174 18.91 -13.14 -18.62
N GLN A 175 18.11 -14.12 -19.04
CA GLN A 175 18.57 -15.48 -19.33
C GLN A 175 19.57 -15.52 -20.50
N GLU A 176 19.44 -14.62 -21.48
CA GLU A 176 20.37 -14.50 -22.60
C GLU A 176 21.79 -14.08 -22.18
N LEU A 177 21.97 -13.51 -20.99
CA LEU A 177 23.29 -13.13 -20.46
C LEU A 177 24.14 -14.34 -20.03
N GLY A 178 23.56 -15.55 -20.02
CA GLY A 178 24.27 -16.80 -19.81
C GLY A 178 23.57 -17.74 -18.82
N PRO A 179 24.10 -18.96 -18.62
CA PRO A 179 23.46 -20.02 -17.82
C PRO A 179 23.30 -19.69 -16.32
N ARG A 180 23.85 -18.56 -15.87
CA ARG A 180 23.78 -18.06 -14.48
C ARG A 180 22.38 -17.58 -14.08
N PHE A 181 21.56 -17.14 -15.03
CA PHE A 181 20.18 -16.71 -14.78
C PHE A 181 19.22 -17.78 -15.25
N ARG A 182 18.39 -18.29 -14.34
CA ARG A 182 17.40 -19.33 -14.65
C ARG A 182 16.01 -18.77 -14.40
N VAL A 183 15.15 -18.80 -15.40
CA VAL A 183 13.79 -18.28 -15.28
C VAL A 183 12.82 -19.43 -15.02
N HIS A 184 12.05 -19.32 -13.94
CA HIS A 184 10.99 -20.26 -13.58
C HIS A 184 9.66 -19.53 -13.58
N ILE A 185 8.68 -20.04 -14.31
CA ILE A 185 7.33 -19.47 -14.33
C ILE A 185 6.44 -20.37 -13.49
N LEU A 186 5.90 -19.83 -12.39
CA LEU A 186 4.98 -20.54 -11.51
C LEU A 186 3.60 -19.89 -11.62
N ASP A 187 2.75 -20.48 -12.45
CA ASP A 187 1.41 -19.99 -12.74
C ASP A 187 0.38 -20.87 -12.03
N THR A 188 -0.40 -20.28 -11.13
CA THR A 188 -1.39 -20.99 -10.30
C THR A 188 -2.56 -21.57 -11.08
N GLN A 189 -2.85 -21.04 -12.27
CA GLN A 189 -3.94 -21.52 -13.15
C GLN A 189 -3.48 -22.63 -14.09
N GLN A 190 -2.16 -22.88 -14.22
CA GLN A 190 -1.63 -23.94 -15.06
C GLN A 190 -1.60 -25.31 -14.36
N ARG A 191 -1.91 -26.38 -15.12
CA ARG A 191 -1.79 -27.77 -14.63
C ARG A 191 -0.38 -28.15 -14.20
N SER A 192 0.63 -27.48 -14.74
CA SER A 192 2.05 -27.69 -14.42
C SER A 192 2.47 -27.14 -13.04
N TYR A 193 1.62 -26.32 -12.40
CA TYR A 193 1.90 -25.64 -11.14
C TYR A 193 2.46 -26.56 -10.05
N GLN A 194 1.75 -27.65 -9.74
CA GLN A 194 2.14 -28.56 -8.66
C GLN A 194 3.50 -29.24 -8.93
N ASN A 195 3.80 -29.53 -10.19
CA ASN A 195 5.07 -30.14 -10.57
C ASN A 195 6.22 -29.14 -10.41
N ARG A 196 6.06 -27.91 -10.90
CA ARG A 196 7.05 -26.83 -10.76
C ARG A 196 7.26 -26.41 -9.31
N GLU A 197 6.20 -26.37 -8.50
CA GLU A 197 6.29 -26.12 -7.06
C GLU A 197 7.15 -27.19 -6.37
N ARG A 198 6.95 -28.48 -6.70
CA ARG A 198 7.76 -29.58 -6.15
C ARG A 198 9.23 -29.46 -6.56
N GLU A 199 9.52 -29.02 -7.77
CA GLU A 199 10.90 -28.76 -8.23
C GLU A 199 11.55 -27.62 -7.45
N LEU A 200 10.85 -26.50 -7.25
CA LEU A 200 11.34 -25.39 -6.43
C LEU A 200 11.52 -25.79 -4.96
N LYS A 201 10.63 -26.64 -4.43
CA LYS A 201 10.74 -27.16 -3.06
C LYS A 201 12.02 -27.97 -2.84
N LYS A 202 12.51 -28.68 -3.86
CA LYS A 202 13.81 -29.38 -3.81
C LYS A 202 14.99 -28.41 -3.73
N ILE A 203 14.85 -27.18 -4.23
CA ILE A 203 15.88 -26.14 -4.17
C ILE A 203 15.90 -25.50 -2.77
N SER A 204 14.74 -25.03 -2.29
CA SER A 204 14.62 -24.42 -0.97
C SER A 204 13.17 -24.40 -0.49
N GLU A 205 12.93 -24.94 0.71
CA GLU A 205 11.60 -24.90 1.35
C GLU A 205 11.23 -23.47 1.78
N ASN A 206 12.19 -22.68 2.27
CA ASN A 206 12.00 -21.28 2.66
C ASN A 206 11.62 -20.39 1.46
N LEU A 207 12.11 -20.72 0.26
CA LEU A 207 11.71 -20.01 -0.96
C LEU A 207 10.22 -20.24 -1.24
N VAL A 208 9.75 -21.48 -1.17
CA VAL A 208 8.35 -21.83 -1.46
C VAL A 208 7.41 -21.21 -0.43
N THR A 209 7.78 -21.20 0.86
CA THR A 209 6.97 -20.52 1.89
C THR A 209 6.88 -19.01 1.64
N THR A 210 7.99 -18.39 1.23
CA THR A 210 8.02 -16.96 0.87
C THR A 210 7.18 -16.66 -0.37
N ILE A 211 7.22 -17.53 -1.39
CA ILE A 211 6.42 -17.41 -2.61
C ILE A 211 4.92 -17.45 -2.27
N LYS A 212 4.50 -18.42 -1.47
CA LYS A 212 3.08 -18.57 -1.06
C LYS A 212 2.57 -17.41 -0.20
N ALA A 213 3.46 -16.71 0.49
CA ALA A 213 3.12 -15.54 1.29
C ALA A 213 3.00 -14.25 0.46
N ALA A 214 3.26 -14.27 -0.85
CA ALA A 214 3.03 -13.09 -1.68
C ALA A 214 1.53 -12.78 -1.80
N PRO A 215 1.15 -11.49 -1.71
CA PRO A 215 -0.24 -11.07 -1.81
C PRO A 215 -0.73 -10.83 -3.25
N GLU A 216 0.19 -10.82 -4.23
CA GLU A 216 -0.07 -10.40 -5.61
C GLU A 216 0.96 -11.02 -6.58
N ASP A 217 0.78 -10.80 -7.88
CA ASP A 217 1.74 -11.20 -8.91
C ASP A 217 3.12 -10.58 -8.65
N THR A 218 4.10 -11.45 -8.43
CA THR A 218 5.40 -11.07 -7.85
C THR A 218 6.53 -11.80 -8.55
N ILE A 219 7.64 -11.11 -8.72
CA ILE A 219 8.91 -11.66 -9.18
C ILE A 219 9.81 -11.88 -7.97
N PHE A 220 10.33 -13.10 -7.82
CA PHE A 220 11.30 -13.44 -6.81
C PHE A 220 12.67 -13.64 -7.43
N PHE A 221 13.70 -13.12 -6.75
CA PHE A 221 15.09 -13.34 -7.09
C PHE A 221 15.69 -14.17 -5.96
N TYR A 222 16.22 -15.34 -6.29
CA TYR A 222 16.80 -16.27 -5.34
C TYR A 222 18.25 -16.58 -5.72
N THR A 223 19.17 -16.34 -4.79
CA THR A 223 20.57 -16.74 -4.95
C THR A 223 20.81 -18.07 -4.25
N ARG A 224 21.32 -19.07 -4.97
CA ARG A 224 21.57 -20.40 -4.40
C ARG A 224 22.65 -20.41 -3.32
N ASP A 225 23.64 -19.52 -3.46
CA ASP A 225 24.80 -19.45 -2.58
C ASP A 225 24.44 -18.89 -1.19
N THR A 226 23.79 -17.72 -1.17
CA THR A 226 23.43 -17.01 0.07
C THR A 226 22.05 -17.41 0.62
N LYS A 227 21.26 -18.14 -0.17
CA LYS A 227 19.87 -18.50 0.11
C LYS A 227 18.96 -17.30 0.40
N GLN A 228 19.33 -16.12 -0.10
CA GLN A 228 18.56 -14.90 0.08
C GLN A 228 17.48 -14.77 -1.00
N VAL A 229 16.37 -14.15 -0.61
CA VAL A 229 15.21 -13.93 -1.49
C VAL A 229 14.90 -12.44 -1.50
N GLN A 230 14.95 -11.84 -2.69
CA GLN A 230 14.36 -10.53 -2.95
C GLN A 230 13.06 -10.69 -3.71
N ARG A 231 12.19 -9.69 -3.57
CA ARG A 231 10.93 -9.63 -4.31
C ARG A 231 10.74 -8.30 -5.01
N LEU A 232 9.96 -8.32 -6.07
CA LEU A 232 9.54 -7.16 -6.84
C LEU A 232 8.10 -7.37 -7.32
N SER A 233 7.24 -6.39 -7.07
CA SER A 233 5.85 -6.45 -7.56
C SER A 233 5.82 -6.15 -9.06
N PHE A 234 4.84 -6.69 -9.77
CA PHE A 234 4.61 -6.34 -11.17
C PHE A 234 4.30 -4.84 -11.33
N ASN A 235 3.62 -4.25 -10.34
CA ASN A 235 3.29 -2.82 -10.31
C ASN A 235 4.54 -1.92 -10.12
N ASP A 236 5.67 -2.49 -9.71
CA ASP A 236 6.95 -1.76 -9.61
C ASP A 236 7.70 -1.71 -10.96
N ILE A 237 7.20 -2.44 -11.97
CA ILE A 237 7.76 -2.50 -13.34
C ILE A 237 6.82 -1.83 -14.33
N TYR A 238 5.52 -2.13 -14.27
CA TYR A 238 4.51 -1.52 -15.13
C TYR A 238 3.32 -1.07 -14.31
N GLN A 239 2.92 0.20 -14.47
CA GLN A 239 1.72 0.73 -13.83
C GLN A 239 0.61 0.91 -14.84
N LEU A 240 -0.60 0.46 -14.51
CA LEU A 240 -1.79 0.78 -15.28
C LEU A 240 -2.20 2.22 -14.99
N ASP A 241 -2.34 3.04 -16.04
CA ASP A 241 -3.05 4.33 -15.93
C ASP A 241 -4.45 4.16 -16.50
N LYS A 242 -5.42 3.87 -15.63
CA LYS A 242 -6.82 3.67 -16.05
C LYS A 242 -7.42 4.93 -16.64
N LYS A 243 -7.09 6.10 -16.08
CA LYS A 243 -7.63 7.37 -16.55
C LYS A 243 -7.15 7.65 -17.97
N ALA A 244 -5.85 7.57 -18.20
CA ALA A 244 -5.29 7.67 -19.55
C ALA A 244 -5.83 6.58 -20.49
N SER A 245 -6.05 5.37 -19.97
CA SER A 245 -6.60 4.27 -20.76
C SER A 245 -8.04 4.51 -21.23
N GLN A 246 -8.84 5.21 -20.44
CA GLN A 246 -10.21 5.60 -20.78
C GLN A 246 -10.23 6.79 -21.76
N GLU A 247 -9.37 7.78 -21.52
CA GLU A 247 -9.31 9.02 -22.32
C GLU A 247 -8.64 8.81 -23.70
N ALA A 248 -7.82 7.77 -23.85
CA ALA A 248 -7.12 7.46 -25.10
C ALA A 248 -8.07 7.25 -26.30
N ASN A 249 -7.55 7.51 -27.51
CA ASN A 249 -8.29 7.43 -28.77
C ASN A 249 -9.57 8.30 -28.81
N GLY A 250 -9.50 9.51 -28.23
CA GLY A 250 -10.66 10.42 -28.18
C GLY A 250 -11.80 9.88 -27.33
N GLY A 251 -11.51 9.18 -26.23
CA GLY A 251 -12.51 8.56 -25.35
C GLY A 251 -13.03 7.19 -25.81
N LYS A 252 -12.51 6.62 -26.90
CA LYS A 252 -12.84 5.25 -27.34
C LYS A 252 -12.07 4.16 -26.57
N GLY A 253 -11.11 4.57 -25.75
CA GLY A 253 -10.31 3.70 -24.90
C GLY A 253 -9.11 3.06 -25.61
N ASN A 254 -7.99 2.93 -24.88
CA ASN A 254 -6.82 2.13 -25.23
C ASN A 254 -6.12 1.66 -23.97
N LEU A 255 -5.47 0.49 -23.96
CA LEU A 255 -4.69 0.10 -22.78
C LEU A 255 -3.41 0.95 -22.72
N VAL A 256 -3.22 1.68 -21.61
CA VAL A 256 -2.04 2.52 -21.34
C VAL A 256 -1.32 1.99 -20.10
N LEU A 257 -0.07 1.57 -20.28
CA LEU A 257 0.83 1.11 -19.23
C LEU A 257 2.04 2.03 -19.14
N ILE A 258 2.42 2.45 -17.95
CA ILE A 258 3.59 3.29 -17.71
C ILE A 258 4.76 2.39 -17.31
N ASP A 259 5.79 2.35 -18.13
CA ASP A 259 7.01 1.58 -17.86
C ASP A 259 7.86 2.27 -16.78
N GLN A 260 8.06 1.59 -15.66
CA GLN A 260 8.93 2.03 -14.55
C GLN A 260 10.41 1.69 -14.80
N GLY A 261 10.70 1.02 -15.91
CA GLY A 261 11.99 0.69 -16.48
C GLY A 261 12.75 -0.45 -15.80
N VAL A 262 13.70 -0.97 -16.55
CA VAL A 262 14.47 -2.19 -16.21
C VAL A 262 15.35 -2.02 -14.97
N GLN A 263 15.71 -0.79 -14.60
CA GLN A 263 16.62 -0.53 -13.48
C GLN A 263 16.08 -1.08 -12.15
N ASN A 264 14.77 -1.06 -11.93
CA ASN A 264 14.17 -1.61 -10.69
C ASN A 264 14.36 -3.11 -10.60
N PHE A 265 14.20 -3.80 -11.74
CA PHE A 265 14.46 -5.23 -11.86
C PHE A 265 15.95 -5.54 -11.63
N ALA A 266 16.84 -4.84 -12.33
CA ALA A 266 18.28 -5.04 -12.21
C ALA A 266 18.80 -4.75 -10.78
N ASN A 267 18.33 -3.68 -10.15
CA ASN A 267 18.71 -3.31 -8.78
C ASN A 267 18.37 -4.39 -7.75
N LYS A 268 17.28 -5.14 -7.93
CA LYS A 268 16.92 -6.24 -7.02
C LYS A 268 17.90 -7.40 -7.10
N ILE A 269 18.47 -7.64 -8.29
CA ILE A 269 19.53 -8.62 -8.47
C ILE A 269 20.85 -8.07 -7.89
N PHE A 270 21.22 -6.82 -8.20
CA PHE A 270 22.46 -6.20 -7.71
C PHE A 270 22.53 -6.11 -6.18
N LYS A 271 21.38 -5.89 -5.55
CA LYS A 271 21.25 -5.69 -4.12
C LYS A 271 20.60 -6.89 -3.43
N ILE A 272 20.70 -8.08 -4.02
CA ILE A 272 20.10 -9.30 -3.46
C ILE A 272 20.60 -9.58 -2.05
N GLU A 273 21.87 -9.28 -1.80
CA GLU A 273 22.55 -9.42 -0.51
C GLU A 273 22.30 -8.27 0.49
N GLU A 274 21.61 -7.20 0.09
CA GLU A 274 21.35 -6.05 0.96
C GLU A 274 20.37 -6.43 2.07
N LYS A 275 20.71 -6.06 3.31
CA LYS A 275 19.84 -6.28 4.46
C LYS A 275 18.48 -5.58 4.26
N LYS A 276 17.42 -6.23 4.73
CA LYS A 276 16.08 -5.64 4.80
C LYS A 276 16.11 -4.42 5.72
N PRO A 277 15.58 -3.24 5.30
CA PRO A 277 15.54 -2.07 6.15
C PRO A 277 14.71 -2.32 7.40
N ARG A 278 15.17 -1.75 8.49
CA ARG A 278 14.52 -1.82 9.80
C ARG A 278 13.81 -0.51 10.10
N ILE A 279 12.50 -0.60 10.33
CA ILE A 279 11.66 0.55 10.66
C ILE A 279 11.28 0.45 12.14
N GLY A 280 11.66 1.45 12.93
CA GLY A 280 11.32 1.56 14.35
C GLY A 280 10.04 2.37 14.53
N PHE A 281 9.10 1.89 15.33
CA PHE A 281 7.85 2.57 15.66
C PHE A 281 7.86 3.00 17.12
N ALA A 282 8.01 4.30 17.36
CA ALA A 282 8.11 4.86 18.70
C ALA A 282 6.70 5.19 19.24
N VAL A 283 6.09 4.23 19.94
CA VAL A 283 4.69 4.29 20.41
C VAL A 283 4.61 4.50 21.92
N ILE A 284 3.61 5.20 22.42
CA ILE A 284 3.44 5.41 23.86
C ILE A 284 2.92 4.19 24.63
N HIS A 285 2.37 3.19 23.93
CA HIS A 285 1.86 1.96 24.51
C HIS A 285 1.94 0.83 23.48
N GLY A 286 2.27 -0.39 23.92
CA GLY A 286 2.36 -1.56 23.05
C GLY A 286 1.07 -1.91 22.26
N VAL A 287 -0.12 -1.46 22.69
CA VAL A 287 -1.39 -1.74 21.98
C VAL A 287 -1.53 -0.92 20.70
N LEU A 288 -0.79 0.19 20.60
CA LEU A 288 -0.74 1.06 19.43
C LEU A 288 0.35 0.64 18.44
N GLY A 289 1.17 -0.35 18.80
CA GLY A 289 2.26 -0.86 17.96
C GLY A 289 1.78 -1.82 16.87
N GLN A 290 2.73 -2.31 16.09
CA GLN A 290 2.52 -3.37 15.09
C GLN A 290 2.11 -4.72 15.71
N ASP A 291 2.56 -4.97 16.94
CA ASP A 291 2.17 -6.13 17.76
C ASP A 291 0.98 -5.83 18.70
N GLY A 292 0.29 -4.72 18.44
CA GLY A 292 -0.86 -4.26 19.21
C GLY A 292 -2.15 -5.02 18.91
N THR A 293 -3.27 -4.41 19.33
CA THR A 293 -4.62 -4.96 19.10
C THR A 293 -5.08 -4.75 17.65
N GLU A 294 -6.10 -5.48 17.20
CA GLU A 294 -6.65 -5.29 15.84
C GLU A 294 -7.32 -3.93 15.66
N GLU A 295 -7.92 -3.38 16.72
CA GLU A 295 -8.66 -2.10 16.67
C GLU A 295 -7.74 -0.87 16.69
N LEU A 296 -6.74 -0.85 17.59
CA LEU A 296 -5.89 0.31 17.83
C LEU A 296 -4.43 0.13 17.39
N GLY A 297 -4.03 -1.10 17.07
CA GLY A 297 -2.67 -1.42 16.63
C GLY A 297 -2.47 -1.24 15.12
N MET A 298 -1.22 -1.38 14.68
CA MET A 298 -0.80 -1.29 13.28
C MET A 298 -0.56 -2.68 12.69
N THR A 299 -1.40 -3.67 13.01
CA THR A 299 -1.19 -5.07 12.62
C THR A 299 -1.32 -5.27 11.10
N GLY A 300 -2.17 -4.49 10.43
CA GLY A 300 -2.23 -4.43 8.97
C GLY A 300 -0.94 -3.92 8.34
N LEU A 301 -0.33 -2.89 8.95
CA LEU A 301 0.97 -2.37 8.52
C LEU A 301 2.09 -3.40 8.74
N LYS A 302 2.08 -4.13 9.86
CA LYS A 302 3.03 -5.22 10.12
C LYS A 302 3.04 -6.25 8.98
N LYS A 303 1.84 -6.69 8.56
CA LYS A 303 1.67 -7.63 7.44
C LYS A 303 2.20 -7.02 6.12
N ALA A 304 1.87 -5.77 5.85
CA ALA A 304 2.35 -5.06 4.67
C ALA A 304 3.89 -4.97 4.63
N LEU A 305 4.53 -4.57 5.73
CA LEU A 305 6.00 -4.47 5.85
C LEU A 305 6.69 -5.82 5.69
N ALA A 306 6.21 -6.84 6.42
CA ALA A 306 6.77 -8.19 6.36
C ALA A 306 6.69 -8.76 4.94
N SER A 307 5.56 -8.50 4.25
CA SER A 307 5.46 -8.82 2.84
C SER A 307 6.53 -8.02 2.08
N ARG A 308 6.55 -6.68 2.15
CA ARG A 308 7.34 -5.77 1.28
C ARG A 308 8.85 -5.73 1.52
N GLY A 309 9.38 -6.66 2.31
CA GLY A 309 10.81 -6.79 2.55
C GLY A 309 11.35 -5.79 3.58
N PHE A 310 10.49 -5.30 4.47
CA PHE A 310 10.85 -4.48 5.62
C PHE A 310 10.77 -5.29 6.91
N VAL A 311 11.50 -4.85 7.93
CA VAL A 311 11.40 -5.39 9.29
C VAL A 311 10.93 -4.27 10.20
N GLY A 312 9.72 -4.39 10.73
CA GLY A 312 9.20 -3.46 11.73
C GLY A 312 9.61 -3.85 13.14
N ARG A 313 9.88 -2.86 14.00
CA ARG A 313 10.11 -3.04 15.44
C ARG A 313 9.38 -1.97 16.24
N ASP A 314 8.67 -2.37 17.28
CA ASP A 314 8.01 -1.43 18.18
C ASP A 314 8.95 -1.05 19.34
N ILE A 315 9.00 0.25 19.64
CA ILE A 315 9.70 0.83 20.79
C ILE A 315 8.65 1.54 21.64
N VAL A 316 8.40 1.01 22.84
CA VAL A 316 7.40 1.54 23.76
C VAL A 316 8.03 2.63 24.62
N LEU A 317 7.48 3.85 24.54
CA LEU A 317 8.05 5.07 25.09
C LEU A 317 7.59 5.39 26.52
N LYS A 318 6.64 4.63 27.07
CA LYS A 318 6.11 4.88 28.43
C LYS A 318 5.79 3.59 29.16
N LYS A 319 6.02 3.60 30.48
CA LYS A 319 5.52 2.57 31.40
C LYS A 319 4.15 2.95 31.94
N TRP A 320 3.27 1.97 32.04
CA TRP A 320 1.89 2.16 32.51
C TRP A 320 1.69 1.42 33.84
N PRO A 321 0.85 1.95 34.77
CA PRO A 321 -0.06 3.10 34.64
C PRO A 321 0.55 4.49 34.94
N GLN A 322 1.74 4.58 35.53
CA GLN A 322 2.34 5.85 36.00
C GLN A 322 2.77 6.81 34.87
N ARG A 323 2.82 6.34 33.61
CA ARG A 323 3.23 7.09 32.41
C ARG A 323 4.68 7.58 32.45
N GLU A 324 5.54 6.85 33.18
CA GLU A 324 6.96 7.15 33.30
C GLU A 324 7.65 7.05 31.93
N PRO A 325 8.56 7.98 31.58
CA PRO A 325 9.34 7.90 30.36
C PRO A 325 10.17 6.61 30.28
N ALA A 326 10.14 5.94 29.12
CA ALA A 326 10.88 4.71 28.91
C ALA A 326 11.28 4.52 27.44
N ALA A 327 12.03 3.48 27.16
CA ALA A 327 12.28 2.98 25.80
C ALA A 327 12.42 1.46 25.89
N LEU A 328 11.31 0.75 25.75
CA LEU A 328 11.22 -0.70 25.93
C LEU A 328 10.97 -1.40 24.60
N GLU A 329 11.55 -2.58 24.40
CA GLU A 329 11.08 -3.46 23.31
C GLU A 329 9.68 -4.00 23.63
N HIS A 330 8.93 -4.42 22.61
CA HIS A 330 7.58 -4.95 22.80
C HIS A 330 7.53 -6.12 23.79
N GLU A 331 8.45 -7.08 23.66
CA GLU A 331 8.54 -8.25 24.56
C GLU A 331 8.88 -7.83 26.00
N GLU A 332 9.74 -6.83 26.18
CA GLU A 332 10.09 -6.27 27.49
C GLU A 332 8.87 -5.61 28.14
N ASN A 333 8.16 -4.75 27.41
CA ASN A 333 6.94 -4.10 27.89
C ASN A 333 5.86 -5.14 28.25
N ARG A 334 5.69 -6.19 27.44
CA ARG A 334 4.74 -7.27 27.74
C ARG A 334 5.13 -8.04 29.00
N TYR A 335 6.42 -8.28 29.20
CA TYR A 335 6.93 -8.93 30.41
C TYR A 335 6.61 -8.11 31.66
N GLU A 336 6.87 -6.79 31.65
CA GLU A 336 6.58 -5.91 32.81
C GLU A 336 5.08 -5.84 33.13
N ILE A 337 4.21 -5.85 32.12
CA ILE A 337 2.75 -5.91 32.30
C ILE A 337 2.34 -7.24 32.96
N LEU A 338 2.86 -8.37 32.46
CA LEU A 338 2.56 -9.70 33.03
C LEU A 338 3.08 -9.83 34.47
N GLU A 339 4.28 -9.30 34.76
CA GLU A 339 4.84 -9.25 36.12
C GLU A 339 3.92 -8.45 37.06
N SER A 340 3.44 -7.29 36.62
CA SER A 340 2.50 -6.46 37.39
C SER A 340 1.16 -7.16 37.62
N GLN A 341 0.63 -7.84 36.60
CA GLN A 341 -0.61 -8.62 36.70
C GLN A 341 -0.48 -9.79 37.68
N LYS A 342 0.64 -10.52 37.65
CA LYS A 342 0.92 -11.60 38.62
C LYS A 342 0.93 -11.07 40.04
N ASN A 343 1.67 -9.99 40.30
CA ASN A 343 1.76 -9.38 41.62
C ASN A 343 0.37 -8.90 42.13
N TYR A 344 -0.49 -8.42 41.22
CA TYR A 344 -1.88 -8.09 41.54
C TYR A 344 -2.69 -9.34 41.89
N PHE A 345 -2.68 -10.37 41.05
CA PHE A 345 -3.43 -11.60 41.28
C PHE A 345 -2.99 -12.35 42.55
N GLU A 346 -1.68 -12.38 42.84
CA GLU A 346 -1.15 -12.98 44.07
C GLU A 346 -1.61 -12.25 45.33
N ARG A 347 -1.75 -10.92 45.25
CA ARG A 347 -2.30 -10.11 46.35
C ARG A 347 -3.78 -10.38 46.54
N GLU A 348 -4.58 -10.31 45.47
CA GLU A 348 -6.01 -10.62 45.51
C GLU A 348 -6.28 -12.04 46.04
N LEU A 349 -5.49 -13.04 45.61
CA LEU A 349 -5.61 -14.40 46.13
C LEU A 349 -5.27 -14.54 47.61
N ARG A 350 -4.37 -13.71 48.12
CA ARG A 350 -4.05 -13.66 49.55
C ARG A 350 -5.20 -13.04 50.32
N ASP A 351 -5.70 -11.90 49.86
CA ASP A 351 -6.76 -11.14 50.51
C ASP A 351 -8.07 -11.95 50.53
N LEU A 352 -8.48 -12.51 49.39
CA LEU A 352 -9.62 -13.44 49.30
C LEU A 352 -9.41 -14.71 50.15
N GLY A 353 -8.17 -15.19 50.26
CA GLY A 353 -7.83 -16.33 51.11
C GLY A 353 -7.96 -16.05 52.61
N GLU A 354 -7.66 -14.82 53.03
CA GLU A 354 -7.89 -14.35 54.42
C GLU A 354 -9.38 -14.12 54.68
N GLU A 355 -10.09 -13.53 53.71
CA GLU A 355 -11.53 -13.34 53.78
C GLU A 355 -12.27 -14.68 53.88
N LEU A 356 -11.93 -15.64 53.02
CA LEU A 356 -12.50 -16.99 53.07
C LEU A 356 -12.34 -17.64 54.45
N LYS A 357 -11.16 -17.52 55.06
CA LYS A 357 -10.91 -18.05 56.43
C LYS A 357 -11.78 -17.35 57.47
N ALA A 358 -11.97 -16.03 57.37
CA ALA A 358 -12.83 -15.28 58.28
C ALA A 358 -14.31 -15.67 58.13
N TYR A 359 -14.77 -15.87 56.90
CA TYR A 359 -16.14 -16.29 56.59
C TYR A 359 -16.39 -17.74 57.05
N GLN A 360 -15.44 -18.65 56.80
CA GLN A 360 -15.49 -20.03 57.31
C GLN A 360 -15.55 -20.07 58.84
N LYS A 361 -14.71 -19.28 59.53
CA LYS A 361 -14.73 -19.16 61.00
C LYS A 361 -16.08 -18.64 61.51
N SER A 362 -16.65 -17.66 60.82
CA SER A 362 -17.97 -17.10 61.16
C SER A 362 -19.06 -18.13 60.96
N ARG A 363 -19.14 -18.77 59.79
CA ARG A 363 -20.06 -19.87 59.52
C ARG A 363 -19.96 -20.95 60.60
N ASP A 364 -18.76 -21.39 60.94
CA ASP A 364 -18.55 -22.44 61.93
C ASP A 364 -19.05 -22.02 63.32
N TYR A 365 -18.87 -20.76 63.72
CA TYR A 365 -19.45 -20.19 64.94
C TYR A 365 -21.00 -20.23 64.93
N TRP A 366 -21.62 -19.76 63.84
CA TRP A 366 -23.08 -19.68 63.71
C TRP A 366 -23.74 -21.05 63.49
N GLN A 367 -22.99 -22.04 62.98
CA GLN A 367 -23.45 -23.41 62.80
C GLN A 367 -23.36 -24.23 64.08
N THR A 368 -22.30 -24.04 64.88
CA THR A 368 -22.04 -24.83 66.09
C THR A 368 -22.81 -24.34 67.32
N LYS A 369 -23.04 -23.02 67.45
CA LYS A 369 -23.81 -22.46 68.58
C LYS A 369 -25.32 -22.44 68.30
N SER A 370 -26.11 -22.65 69.34
CA SER A 370 -27.56 -22.45 69.34
C SER A 370 -27.94 -20.97 69.36
N ALA A 371 -29.16 -20.61 68.96
CA ALA A 371 -29.62 -19.22 68.99
C ALA A 371 -29.54 -18.59 70.39
N ARG A 372 -29.74 -19.40 71.45
CA ARG A 372 -29.62 -18.95 72.84
C ARG A 372 -28.20 -18.54 73.21
N GLU A 373 -27.20 -19.32 72.80
CA GLU A 373 -25.77 -19.04 73.08
C GLU A 373 -25.26 -17.86 72.24
N ILE A 374 -25.77 -17.70 71.01
CA ILE A 374 -25.44 -16.56 70.15
C ILE A 374 -25.99 -15.26 70.76
N ASN A 375 -27.18 -15.31 71.36
CA ASN A 375 -27.81 -14.16 72.00
C ASN A 375 -27.04 -13.61 73.21
N GLU A 376 -26.08 -14.35 73.76
CA GLU A 376 -25.19 -13.84 74.82
C GLU A 376 -24.20 -12.79 74.29
N GLU A 377 -23.81 -12.91 73.02
CA GLU A 377 -22.78 -12.07 72.41
C GLU A 377 -23.36 -11.10 71.36
N TYR A 378 -24.44 -11.49 70.66
CA TYR A 378 -25.03 -10.76 69.54
C TYR A 378 -26.51 -10.45 69.77
N ALA A 379 -27.00 -9.42 69.08
CA ALA A 379 -28.43 -9.17 68.89
C ALA A 379 -28.67 -8.62 67.48
N LEU A 380 -29.88 -8.77 66.96
CA LEU A 380 -30.27 -8.28 65.65
C LEU A 380 -30.67 -6.81 65.71
N VAL A 381 -30.00 -5.97 64.93
CA VAL A 381 -30.34 -4.56 64.76
C VAL A 381 -30.99 -4.37 63.39
N GLU A 382 -32.11 -3.66 63.35
CA GLU A 382 -32.82 -3.37 62.10
C GLU A 382 -32.08 -2.28 61.31
N MET A 383 -31.69 -2.59 60.07
CA MET A 383 -31.03 -1.66 59.15
C MET A 383 -31.91 -1.46 57.91
N PRO A 384 -31.71 -0.40 57.10
CA PRO A 384 -32.48 -0.17 55.86
C PRO A 384 -32.44 -1.34 54.85
N VAL A 385 -31.42 -2.19 54.95
CA VAL A 385 -31.19 -3.38 54.12
C VAL A 385 -31.55 -4.69 54.83
N GLY A 386 -32.27 -4.63 55.97
CA GLY A 386 -32.72 -5.77 56.76
C GLY A 386 -32.00 -5.94 58.11
N PRO A 387 -32.43 -6.90 58.95
CA PRO A 387 -31.84 -7.15 60.26
C PRO A 387 -30.42 -7.73 60.15
N ARG A 388 -29.45 -7.14 60.86
CA ARG A 388 -28.06 -7.62 60.91
C ARG A 388 -27.64 -7.97 62.33
N PRO A 389 -26.86 -9.05 62.54
CA PRO A 389 -26.32 -9.36 63.86
C PRO A 389 -25.20 -8.39 64.22
N VAL A 390 -25.34 -7.74 65.37
CA VAL A 390 -24.37 -6.78 65.91
C VAL A 390 -23.96 -7.23 67.32
N PRO A 391 -22.66 -7.18 67.67
CA PRO A 391 -22.22 -7.49 69.03
C PRO A 391 -22.93 -6.61 70.06
N ARG A 392 -23.44 -7.19 71.15
CA ARG A 392 -24.16 -6.43 72.20
C ARG A 392 -23.33 -5.28 72.78
N LYS A 393 -22.00 -5.48 72.91
CA LYS A 393 -21.05 -4.44 73.34
C LYS A 393 -21.09 -3.18 72.44
N GLN A 394 -21.23 -3.34 71.13
CA GLN A 394 -21.37 -2.22 70.20
C GLN A 394 -22.73 -1.53 70.35
N ILE A 395 -23.80 -2.30 70.52
CA ILE A 395 -25.15 -1.75 70.75
C ILE A 395 -25.16 -0.90 72.02
N GLU A 396 -24.53 -1.37 73.10
CA GLU A 396 -24.37 -0.61 74.35
C GLU A 396 -23.53 0.66 74.17
N ALA A 397 -22.42 0.58 73.41
CA ALA A 397 -21.60 1.74 73.11
C ALA A 397 -22.38 2.81 72.33
N ILE A 398 -23.18 2.42 71.34
CA ILE A 398 -24.02 3.35 70.56
C ILE A 398 -25.11 3.96 71.44
N ARG A 399 -25.76 3.17 72.30
CA ARG A 399 -26.78 3.68 73.25
C ARG A 399 -26.21 4.75 74.20
N ARG A 400 -24.95 4.60 74.64
CA ARG A 400 -24.26 5.61 75.46
C ARG A 400 -24.03 6.94 74.74
N THR A 401 -24.09 6.99 73.41
CA THR A 401 -24.03 8.24 72.62
C THR A 401 -25.38 8.96 72.49
N GLY A 402 -26.44 8.47 73.14
CA GLY A 402 -27.79 9.05 73.08
C GLY A 402 -28.60 8.65 71.84
N ARG A 403 -28.06 7.78 70.98
CA ARG A 403 -28.79 7.23 69.81
C ARG A 403 -29.66 6.03 70.23
N LEU A 404 -30.92 6.04 69.78
CA LEU A 404 -31.84 4.91 69.93
C LEU A 404 -31.48 3.80 68.93
N VAL A 405 -31.20 2.61 69.44
CA VAL A 405 -30.95 1.39 68.65
C VAL A 405 -31.91 0.31 69.10
N PHE A 406 -32.83 -0.05 68.19
CA PHE A 406 -33.76 -1.16 68.37
C PHE A 406 -33.04 -2.47 68.06
N ALA A 407 -32.92 -3.32 69.07
CA ALA A 407 -32.29 -4.63 68.96
C ALA A 407 -33.25 -5.72 69.44
N ARG A 408 -33.33 -6.83 68.71
CA ARG A 408 -34.09 -8.03 69.08
C ARG A 408 -33.18 -9.25 69.14
N ASP A 409 -33.64 -10.30 69.81
CA ASP A 409 -32.88 -11.55 69.91
C ASP A 409 -32.89 -12.30 68.57
N VAL A 410 -31.80 -13.03 68.31
CA VAL A 410 -31.64 -13.98 67.20
C VAL A 410 -32.59 -15.16 67.41
N THR A 411 -33.37 -15.51 66.39
CA THR A 411 -34.22 -16.71 66.35
C THR A 411 -33.52 -17.87 65.63
N GLU A 412 -33.97 -19.11 65.86
CA GLU A 412 -33.46 -20.28 65.13
C GLU A 412 -33.74 -20.20 63.61
N GLU A 413 -34.88 -19.62 63.21
CA GLU A 413 -35.20 -19.36 61.81
C GLU A 413 -34.21 -18.37 61.18
N PHE A 414 -33.90 -17.27 61.85
CA PHE A 414 -32.89 -16.32 61.38
C PHE A 414 -31.51 -16.97 61.31
N ARG A 415 -31.12 -17.76 62.31
CA ARG A 415 -29.84 -18.49 62.31
C ARG A 415 -29.72 -19.43 61.10
N ALA A 416 -30.80 -20.13 60.74
CA ALA A 416 -30.81 -21.02 59.58
C ALA A 416 -30.64 -20.26 58.26
N VAL A 417 -31.35 -19.14 58.07
CA VAL A 417 -31.21 -18.26 56.89
C VAL A 417 -29.82 -17.61 56.83
N TYR A 418 -29.32 -17.10 57.95
CA TYR A 418 -28.00 -16.49 58.02
C TYR A 418 -26.88 -17.50 57.73
N ASN A 419 -27.04 -18.76 58.15
CA ASN A 419 -26.12 -19.84 57.79
C ASN A 419 -26.16 -20.20 56.30
N SER A 420 -27.30 -20.07 55.61
CA SER A 420 -27.34 -20.25 54.14
C SER A 420 -26.68 -19.08 53.42
N GLU A 421 -26.85 -17.85 53.89
CA GLU A 421 -26.14 -16.68 53.34
C GLU A 421 -24.61 -16.85 53.42
N TRP A 422 -24.08 -17.29 54.57
CA TRP A 422 -22.65 -17.59 54.69
C TRP A 422 -22.17 -18.67 53.71
N LYS A 423 -23.01 -19.66 53.41
CA LYS A 423 -22.67 -20.73 52.46
C LYS A 423 -22.54 -20.16 51.05
N ASP A 424 -23.49 -19.34 50.63
CA ASP A 424 -23.50 -18.71 49.31
C ASP A 424 -22.32 -17.72 49.16
N ASP A 425 -22.03 -16.93 50.19
CA ASP A 425 -20.88 -16.03 50.20
C ASP A 425 -19.54 -16.78 50.10
N ILE A 426 -19.39 -17.89 50.84
CA ILE A 426 -18.20 -18.75 50.77
C ILE A 426 -18.05 -19.35 49.37
N GLU A 427 -19.13 -19.85 48.76
CA GLU A 427 -19.11 -20.39 47.40
C GLU A 427 -18.74 -19.32 46.37
N GLY A 428 -19.21 -18.08 46.56
CA GLY A 428 -18.83 -16.91 45.78
C GLY A 428 -17.33 -16.64 45.84
N ILE A 429 -16.78 -16.53 47.06
CA ILE A 429 -15.34 -16.28 47.29
C ILE A 429 -14.50 -17.43 46.72
N GLU A 430 -14.89 -18.69 46.90
CA GLU A 430 -14.20 -19.85 46.33
C GLU A 430 -14.17 -19.81 44.79
N THR A 431 -15.27 -19.36 44.17
CA THR A 431 -15.37 -19.17 42.71
C THR A 431 -14.46 -18.05 42.22
N GLU A 432 -14.38 -16.94 42.96
CA GLU A 432 -13.45 -15.85 42.66
C GLU A 432 -11.99 -16.29 42.80
N ILE A 433 -11.63 -16.98 43.88
CA ILE A 433 -10.30 -17.57 44.09
C ILE A 433 -9.93 -18.49 42.91
N LYS A 434 -10.85 -19.36 42.47
CA LYS A 434 -10.64 -20.24 41.32
C LYS A 434 -10.40 -19.44 40.03
N THR A 435 -11.12 -18.34 39.85
CA THR A 435 -10.99 -17.46 38.69
C THR A 435 -9.63 -16.74 38.71
N PHE A 436 -9.21 -16.18 39.85
CA PHE A 436 -7.91 -15.52 39.98
C PHE A 436 -6.74 -16.50 39.87
N ARG A 437 -6.85 -17.73 40.41
CA ARG A 437 -5.84 -18.78 40.18
C ARG A 437 -5.66 -19.08 38.70
N LYS A 438 -6.76 -19.26 37.97
CA LYS A 438 -6.71 -19.48 36.51
C LYS A 438 -6.06 -18.31 35.76
N LYS A 439 -6.33 -17.06 36.18
CA LYS A 439 -5.69 -15.87 35.62
C LYS A 439 -4.19 -15.82 35.93
N LEU A 440 -3.78 -16.16 37.16
CA LEU A 440 -2.39 -16.23 37.58
C LEU A 440 -1.61 -17.31 36.81
N ASP A 441 -2.16 -18.53 36.71
CA ASP A 441 -1.54 -19.63 35.98
C ASP A 441 -1.33 -19.26 34.50
N ARG A 442 -2.34 -18.63 33.88
CA ARG A 442 -2.23 -18.13 32.51
C ARG A 442 -1.15 -17.05 32.38
N ALA A 443 -1.07 -16.10 33.31
CA ALA A 443 -0.04 -15.06 33.29
C ALA A 443 1.37 -15.64 33.44
N ILE A 444 1.55 -16.66 34.30
CA ILE A 444 2.81 -17.41 34.44
C ILE A 444 3.18 -18.12 33.14
N GLU A 445 2.22 -18.81 32.53
CA GLU A 445 2.44 -19.53 31.26
C GLU A 445 2.82 -18.56 30.12
N GLU A 446 2.12 -17.42 30.00
CA GLU A 446 2.43 -16.41 28.99
C GLU A 446 3.79 -15.76 29.24
N GLN A 447 4.15 -15.49 30.50
CA GLN A 447 5.45 -14.92 30.86
C GLN A 447 6.60 -15.89 30.53
N GLY A 448 6.41 -17.20 30.75
CA GLY A 448 7.39 -18.24 30.42
C GLY A 448 7.67 -18.40 28.93
N LYS A 449 6.80 -17.89 28.04
CA LYS A 449 7.00 -17.90 26.58
C LYS A 449 7.93 -16.78 26.09
N LEU A 450 8.21 -15.78 26.93
CA LEU A 450 9.05 -14.63 26.59
C LEU A 450 10.54 -14.95 26.87
N ARG A 451 11.45 -14.48 26.00
CA ARG A 451 12.89 -14.78 26.12
C ARG A 451 13.54 -13.96 27.23
N VAL A 452 13.75 -14.58 28.40
CA VAL A 452 14.15 -13.91 29.65
C VAL A 452 15.61 -13.38 29.66
N GLU A 453 16.53 -13.97 28.88
CA GLU A 453 17.97 -13.66 28.99
C GLU A 453 18.37 -12.28 28.43
N ASN A 454 17.78 -11.83 27.32
CA ASN A 454 18.02 -10.47 26.78
C ASN A 454 17.38 -9.36 27.62
N LEU A 455 16.27 -9.68 28.30
CA LEU A 455 15.47 -8.73 29.08
C LEU A 455 16.22 -8.27 30.33
N ALA A 456 16.97 -9.16 30.98
CA ALA A 456 17.74 -8.82 32.17
C ALA A 456 18.86 -7.79 31.89
N GLU A 457 19.49 -7.85 30.70
CA GLU A 457 20.48 -6.85 30.29
C GLU A 457 19.83 -5.51 29.97
N GLN A 458 18.71 -5.51 29.24
CA GLN A 458 17.97 -4.29 28.89
C GLN A 458 17.40 -3.56 30.12
N ARG A 459 17.01 -4.29 31.18
CA ARG A 459 16.53 -3.72 32.44
C ARG A 459 17.63 -3.03 33.27
N ARG A 460 18.92 -3.34 33.02
CA ARG A 460 20.04 -2.69 33.75
C ARG A 460 20.29 -1.25 33.30
N ILE A 461 19.84 -0.88 32.09
CA ILE A 461 20.00 0.47 31.57
C ILE A 461 18.83 1.32 32.08
N THR A 462 19.10 2.16 33.07
CA THR A 462 18.11 3.07 33.67
C THR A 462 17.99 4.40 32.92
N ASP A 463 19.06 4.84 32.26
CA ASP A 463 19.06 6.07 31.46
C ASP A 463 18.24 5.88 30.17
N VAL A 464 17.16 6.66 30.05
CA VAL A 464 16.21 6.57 28.94
C VAL A 464 16.85 6.94 27.60
N ARG A 465 17.71 7.97 27.56
CA ARG A 465 18.38 8.41 26.32
C ARG A 465 19.35 7.33 25.84
N VAL A 466 20.17 6.79 26.74
CA VAL A 466 21.13 5.71 26.42
C VAL A 466 20.39 4.46 25.94
N LYS A 467 19.33 4.06 26.63
CA LYS A 467 18.53 2.90 26.24
C LYS A 467 17.87 3.12 24.87
N PHE A 468 17.27 4.29 24.65
CA PHE A 468 16.62 4.59 23.37
C PHE A 468 17.63 4.63 22.23
N ASN A 469 18.79 5.26 22.41
CA ASN A 469 19.87 5.27 21.42
C ASN A 469 20.37 3.85 21.08
N ARG A 470 20.47 2.94 22.08
CA ARG A 470 20.82 1.53 21.85
C ARG A 470 19.78 0.83 20.98
N LEU A 471 18.49 1.05 21.22
CA LEU A 471 17.41 0.47 20.40
C LEU A 471 17.39 1.05 18.98
N LEU A 472 17.71 2.34 18.83
CA LEU A 472 17.75 3.05 17.55
C LEU A 472 19.02 2.77 16.71
N ALA A 473 20.07 2.22 17.30
CA ALA A 473 21.33 1.95 16.61
C ALA A 473 21.13 1.10 15.34
N ASP A 474 20.25 0.11 15.46
CA ASP A 474 19.92 -0.90 14.44
C ASP A 474 18.72 -0.51 13.56
N ILE A 475 18.16 0.69 13.73
CA ILE A 475 17.00 1.18 12.98
C ILE A 475 17.47 2.09 11.84
N ASP A 476 16.89 1.91 10.65
CA ASP A 476 17.20 2.70 9.45
C ASP A 476 16.22 3.86 9.25
N LEU A 477 14.97 3.70 9.70
CA LEU A 477 13.91 4.71 9.65
C LEU A 477 13.12 4.71 10.96
N LEU A 478 12.96 5.86 11.59
CA LEU A 478 12.13 6.02 12.78
C LEU A 478 10.75 6.60 12.40
N VAL A 479 9.68 5.98 12.90
CA VAL A 479 8.30 6.43 12.75
C VAL A 479 7.76 6.80 14.13
N ILE A 480 7.21 8.02 14.25
CA ILE A 480 6.64 8.53 15.50
C ILE A 480 5.15 8.83 15.30
N PRO A 481 4.26 7.88 15.62
CA PRO A 481 2.82 8.08 15.52
C PRO A 481 2.22 8.68 16.81
N ARG A 482 1.51 9.80 16.67
CA ARG A 482 0.65 10.41 17.69
C ARG A 482 -0.81 10.39 17.23
N ALA A 483 -1.47 9.27 17.46
CA ALA A 483 -2.86 9.03 17.08
C ALA A 483 -3.81 9.63 18.12
N THR A 484 -4.00 10.95 18.07
CA THR A 484 -4.74 11.69 19.10
C THR A 484 -6.24 11.77 18.85
N MET A 485 -6.68 11.78 17.59
CA MET A 485 -8.08 11.93 17.22
C MET A 485 -8.49 10.93 16.14
N PHE A 486 -9.47 10.08 16.43
CA PHE A 486 -9.98 9.07 15.50
C PHE A 486 -11.33 9.49 14.92
N ASN A 487 -12.26 9.92 15.78
CA ASN A 487 -13.57 10.39 15.35
C ASN A 487 -14.04 11.54 16.26
N PRO A 488 -13.98 12.80 15.79
CA PRO A 488 -14.42 13.95 16.59
C PRO A 488 -15.93 13.94 16.87
N VAL A 489 -16.74 13.36 15.97
CA VAL A 489 -18.20 13.29 16.11
C VAL A 489 -18.60 12.36 17.26
N ARG A 490 -17.92 11.21 17.40
CA ARG A 490 -18.16 10.24 18.50
C ARG A 490 -17.35 10.52 19.77
N GLY A 491 -16.41 11.47 19.70
CA GLY A 491 -15.44 11.70 20.78
C GLY A 491 -14.36 10.63 20.91
N ASP A 492 -14.20 9.72 19.92
CA ASP A 492 -13.18 8.68 19.93
C ASP A 492 -11.78 9.30 19.80
N ARG A 493 -11.03 9.33 20.91
CA ARG A 493 -9.74 10.03 20.98
C ARG A 493 -8.81 9.44 22.02
N ILE A 494 -7.52 9.74 21.85
CA ILE A 494 -6.48 9.53 22.85
C ILE A 494 -5.94 10.92 23.23
N PRO A 495 -6.05 11.35 24.51
CA PRO A 495 -5.68 12.70 24.90
C PRO A 495 -4.25 13.08 24.48
N GLY A 496 -4.06 14.23 23.83
CA GLY A 496 -2.78 14.66 23.27
C GLY A 496 -1.67 14.73 24.32
N ARG A 497 -2.02 15.14 25.55
CA ARG A 497 -1.11 15.22 26.70
C ARG A 497 -0.37 13.91 27.02
N ILE A 498 -0.97 12.74 26.73
CA ILE A 498 -0.32 11.46 27.03
C ILE A 498 0.76 11.10 26.00
N TYR A 499 0.80 11.78 24.85
CA TYR A 499 1.85 11.64 23.83
C TYR A 499 3.11 12.47 24.13
N GLY A 500 3.08 13.28 25.19
CA GLY A 500 4.22 14.06 25.64
C GLY A 500 5.47 13.20 25.85
N LEU A 501 6.55 13.53 25.14
CA LEU A 501 7.87 12.92 25.26
C LEU A 501 8.74 13.71 26.23
N ASP A 502 9.54 12.99 26.99
CA ASP A 502 10.55 13.58 27.87
C ASP A 502 11.75 14.10 27.07
N ASP A 503 12.47 15.08 27.62
CA ASP A 503 13.64 15.67 26.96
C ASP A 503 14.71 14.62 26.63
N ALA A 504 14.91 13.61 27.47
CA ALA A 504 15.84 12.50 27.18
C ALA A 504 15.48 11.74 25.90
N GLN A 505 14.17 11.56 25.65
CA GLN A 505 13.66 10.88 24.45
C GLN A 505 13.81 11.77 23.21
N VAL A 506 13.52 13.07 23.35
CA VAL A 506 13.69 14.05 22.26
C VAL A 506 15.16 14.17 21.86
N GLU A 507 16.08 14.16 22.84
CA GLU A 507 17.51 14.18 22.58
C GLU A 507 18.03 12.92 21.86
N ALA A 508 17.50 11.73 22.18
CA ALA A 508 17.81 10.51 21.42
C ALA A 508 17.31 10.59 19.96
N ILE A 509 16.15 11.20 19.71
CA ILE A 509 15.66 11.46 18.35
C ILE A 509 16.59 12.43 17.62
N LYS A 510 17.07 13.49 18.29
CA LYS A 510 18.08 14.39 17.71
C LYS A 510 19.38 13.66 17.39
N ASP A 511 19.85 12.76 18.27
CA ASP A 511 21.05 11.94 18.02
C ASP A 511 20.88 11.06 16.78
N PHE A 512 19.71 10.44 16.62
CA PHE A 512 19.36 9.67 15.43
C PHE A 512 19.38 10.51 14.15
N MET A 513 18.81 11.72 14.19
CA MET A 513 18.82 12.66 13.06
C MET A 513 20.21 13.22 12.76
N LYS A 514 21.03 13.52 13.79
CA LYS A 514 22.44 13.94 13.63
C LYS A 514 23.29 12.89 12.90
N ALA A 515 22.92 11.61 13.02
CA ALA A 515 23.54 10.50 12.28
C ALA A 515 23.11 10.42 10.81
N GLY A 516 22.28 11.35 10.31
CA GLY A 516 21.79 11.35 8.93
C GLY A 516 20.61 10.43 8.68
N LYS A 517 20.03 9.82 9.74
CA LYS A 517 18.95 8.85 9.59
C LYS A 517 17.58 9.56 9.49
N PRO A 518 16.69 9.11 8.59
CA PRO A 518 15.42 9.75 8.30
C PRO A 518 14.35 9.46 9.36
N VAL A 519 13.39 10.38 9.50
CA VAL A 519 12.27 10.24 10.44
C VAL A 519 10.93 10.56 9.75
N LEU A 520 9.92 9.72 10.00
CA LEU A 520 8.53 9.94 9.64
C LEU A 520 7.73 10.33 10.88
N PHE A 521 7.22 11.55 10.89
CA PHE A 521 6.35 12.06 11.95
C PHE A 521 4.89 11.94 11.53
N CYS A 522 4.08 11.18 12.26
CA CYS A 522 2.64 11.10 12.03
C CYS A 522 1.94 11.73 13.23
N LEU A 523 1.70 13.05 13.20
CA LEU A 523 1.30 13.84 14.37
C LEU A 523 -0.13 14.38 14.20
N GLY A 524 -1.07 13.85 14.99
CA GLY A 524 -2.44 14.35 15.02
C GLY A 524 -2.60 15.70 15.75
N PRO A 525 -3.82 16.27 15.74
CA PRO A 525 -4.15 17.48 16.50
C PRO A 525 -3.98 17.28 18.01
N MET A 526 -3.56 18.31 18.74
CA MET A 526 -3.38 18.27 20.19
C MET A 526 -4.51 18.97 20.95
N ASN A 527 -5.61 19.29 20.27
CA ASN A 527 -6.77 19.95 20.86
C ASN A 527 -7.42 19.05 21.94
N GLU A 528 -7.72 19.62 23.10
CA GLU A 528 -8.49 18.98 24.18
C GLU A 528 -9.85 19.69 24.39
N PRO A 529 -10.91 18.97 24.81
CA PRO A 529 -12.18 19.58 25.18
C PRO A 529 -12.01 20.51 26.38
N GLY A 530 -12.53 21.75 26.26
CA GLY A 530 -12.51 22.74 27.34
C GLY A 530 -11.17 23.48 27.54
N GLU A 531 -10.15 23.14 26.77
CA GLU A 531 -8.83 23.78 26.85
C GLU A 531 -8.85 25.13 26.09
N ASN A 532 -8.34 26.19 26.72
CA ASN A 532 -8.24 27.50 26.08
C ASN A 532 -6.93 27.57 25.28
N ALA A 533 -6.87 28.42 24.24
CA ALA A 533 -5.65 28.64 23.44
C ALA A 533 -4.42 29.15 24.24
N ARG A 534 -4.53 29.33 25.56
CA ARG A 534 -3.45 29.74 26.47
C ARG A 534 -2.71 28.56 27.12
N ASP A 535 -3.27 27.35 27.11
CA ASP A 535 -2.67 26.17 27.73
C ASP A 535 -1.59 25.48 26.84
N GLU A 536 -1.17 26.14 25.74
CA GLU A 536 -0.17 25.63 24.79
C GLU A 536 1.25 25.46 25.38
N ALA A 537 1.50 25.98 26.58
CA ALA A 537 2.81 25.99 27.23
C ALA A 537 3.30 24.59 27.67
N ASP A 538 2.40 23.62 27.84
CA ASP A 538 2.70 22.25 28.31
C ASP A 538 2.99 21.23 27.18
N ARG A 539 3.24 21.71 25.96
CA ARG A 539 3.61 20.84 24.83
C ARG A 539 5.08 20.49 24.82
N ASP A 540 5.38 19.23 24.52
CA ASP A 540 6.75 18.71 24.51
C ASP A 540 7.64 19.33 23.43
N SER A 541 8.95 19.13 23.60
CA SER A 541 9.99 19.70 22.73
C SER A 541 10.00 19.14 21.30
N LEU A 542 9.10 18.21 20.94
CA LEU A 542 9.07 17.59 19.61
C LEU A 542 8.61 18.57 18.52
N GLU A 543 7.60 19.42 18.78
CA GLU A 543 7.17 20.43 17.80
C GLU A 543 8.21 21.55 17.64
N LYS A 544 8.94 21.87 18.71
CA LYS A 544 10.09 22.78 18.65
C LYS A 544 11.21 22.20 17.78
N LEU A 545 11.44 20.89 17.85
CA LEU A 545 12.35 20.16 16.97
C LEU A 545 11.93 20.27 15.50
N LEU A 546 10.65 20.10 15.17
CA LEU A 546 10.17 20.27 13.79
C LEU A 546 10.29 21.72 13.30
N SER A 547 10.09 22.69 14.21
CA SER A 547 10.22 24.12 13.91
C SER A 547 11.63 24.50 13.45
N SER A 548 12.68 23.81 13.90
CA SER A 548 14.06 24.06 13.41
C SER A 548 14.28 23.66 11.95
N PHE A 549 13.38 22.86 11.38
CA PHE A 549 13.35 22.52 9.95
C PHE A 549 12.35 23.40 9.17
N ASN A 550 11.85 24.48 9.77
CA ASN A 550 10.78 25.34 9.26
C ASN A 550 9.44 24.62 9.03
N VAL A 551 9.22 23.47 9.68
CA VAL A 551 7.94 22.78 9.68
C VAL A 551 7.09 23.35 10.81
N GLN A 552 5.92 23.88 10.47
CA GLN A 552 4.97 24.45 11.42
C GLN A 552 3.65 23.68 11.36
N MET A 553 3.17 23.29 12.53
CA MET A 553 1.90 22.60 12.69
C MET A 553 1.04 23.43 13.65
N PRO A 554 0.13 24.28 13.16
CA PRO A 554 -0.80 24.96 14.06
C PRO A 554 -1.65 23.93 14.79
N ASN A 555 -1.99 24.17 16.05
CA ASN A 555 -2.86 23.30 16.82
C ASN A 555 -4.34 23.49 16.43
N GLN A 556 -4.64 23.07 15.22
CA GLN A 556 -5.96 23.12 14.62
C GLN A 556 -6.28 21.74 14.07
N ALA A 557 -7.52 21.29 14.20
CA ALA A 557 -8.00 20.11 13.50
C ALA A 557 -8.77 20.56 12.25
N ILE A 558 -8.63 19.81 11.16
CA ILE A 558 -9.40 20.06 9.95
C ILE A 558 -10.69 19.25 10.02
N LEU A 559 -11.83 19.94 10.04
CA LEU A 559 -13.15 19.32 10.04
C LEU A 559 -13.77 19.39 8.64
N PHE A 560 -14.51 18.35 8.28
CA PHE A 560 -15.23 18.29 7.00
C PHE A 560 -16.67 18.76 7.15
N ASN A 561 -17.26 19.27 6.07
CA ASN A 561 -18.66 19.71 6.07
C ASN A 561 -19.61 18.61 6.58
N SER A 562 -19.41 17.37 6.12
CA SER A 562 -20.22 16.23 6.55
C SER A 562 -20.11 15.93 8.05
N GLU A 563 -18.97 16.23 8.67
CA GLU A 563 -18.80 16.10 10.13
C GLU A 563 -19.48 17.23 10.88
N ALA A 564 -19.47 18.46 10.34
CA ALA A 564 -20.24 19.59 10.89
C ALA A 564 -21.74 19.30 10.89
N ASP A 565 -22.26 18.84 9.75
CA ASP A 565 -23.68 18.54 9.57
C ASP A 565 -24.10 17.44 10.57
N ALA A 566 -23.28 16.40 10.71
CA ALA A 566 -23.53 15.33 11.67
C ALA A 566 -23.47 15.79 13.14
N MET A 567 -22.58 16.72 13.50
CA MET A 567 -22.54 17.30 14.84
C MET A 567 -23.74 18.22 15.10
N ALA A 568 -24.24 18.91 14.07
CA ALA A 568 -25.39 19.80 14.17
C ALA A 568 -26.72 19.05 14.31
N GLU A 569 -26.84 17.86 13.69
CA GLU A 569 -28.00 16.98 13.82
C GLU A 569 -28.19 16.42 15.26
N GLY A 570 -27.15 16.44 16.10
CA GLY A 570 -27.26 16.19 17.54
C GLY A 570 -27.78 14.79 17.93
N GLU A 571 -28.52 14.73 19.05
CA GLU A 571 -28.99 13.49 19.71
C GLU A 571 -29.92 12.63 18.82
N ASP A 572 -30.67 13.23 17.89
CA ASP A 572 -31.59 12.53 16.99
C ASP A 572 -30.87 11.49 16.12
N ARG A 573 -29.58 11.72 15.83
CA ARG A 573 -28.73 10.81 15.06
C ARG A 573 -28.02 9.76 15.93
N GLU A 574 -27.75 10.04 17.21
CA GLU A 574 -27.15 9.08 18.16
C GLU A 574 -28.13 7.96 18.55
N GLN A 575 -29.44 8.25 18.58
CA GLN A 575 -30.47 7.27 18.90
C GLN A 575 -30.77 6.28 17.74
N LEU A 576 -30.27 6.57 16.53
CA LEU A 576 -30.38 5.67 15.39
C LEU A 576 -29.26 4.62 15.41
N PRO A 577 -29.55 3.32 15.22
CA PRO A 577 -28.53 2.29 15.10
C PRO A 577 -27.53 2.64 13.98
N GLY A 578 -26.30 3.01 14.36
CA GLY A 578 -25.22 3.36 13.42
C GLY A 578 -25.14 4.85 13.01
N GLY A 579 -25.98 5.74 13.52
CA GLY A 579 -26.11 7.12 13.02
C GLY A 579 -24.84 7.99 13.18
N ALA A 580 -24.17 7.97 14.33
CA ALA A 580 -22.91 8.72 14.52
C ALA A 580 -21.68 8.06 13.85
N GLY A 581 -21.76 6.78 13.47
CA GLY A 581 -20.65 6.00 12.92
C GLY A 581 -20.50 6.04 11.39
N GLN A 582 -21.55 6.44 10.67
CA GLN A 582 -21.61 6.37 9.20
C GLN A 582 -21.23 7.67 8.45
N VAL A 583 -20.78 8.71 9.16
CA VAL A 583 -20.47 10.01 8.54
C VAL A 583 -19.27 9.88 7.62
N GLU A 584 -19.47 9.75 6.31
CA GLU A 584 -18.36 9.64 5.37
C GLU A 584 -17.68 11.00 5.14
N VAL A 585 -16.35 11.03 5.27
CA VAL A 585 -15.55 12.20 4.90
C VAL A 585 -14.99 12.05 3.47
N PRO A 586 -14.80 13.17 2.75
CA PRO A 586 -14.10 13.17 1.47
C PRO A 586 -12.70 12.54 1.56
N PRO A 587 -12.22 11.86 0.51
CA PRO A 587 -10.87 11.35 0.46
C PRO A 587 -9.84 12.50 0.39
N ALA A 588 -8.65 12.25 0.91
CA ALA A 588 -7.50 13.14 0.74
C ALA A 588 -7.03 13.13 -0.72
N GLU A 589 -6.47 14.24 -1.16
CA GLU A 589 -6.03 14.46 -2.53
C GLU A 589 -4.50 14.52 -2.63
N PHE A 590 -3.99 14.21 -3.82
CA PHE A 590 -2.58 14.35 -4.17
C PHE A 590 -2.34 15.47 -5.19
N GLU A 591 -3.39 15.93 -5.88
CA GLU A 591 -3.33 17.04 -6.85
C GLU A 591 -3.88 18.31 -6.22
N TRP A 592 -3.23 19.45 -6.47
CA TRP A 592 -3.70 20.75 -5.97
C TRP A 592 -4.94 21.22 -6.73
N LYS A 593 -6.08 21.32 -6.05
CA LYS A 593 -7.31 21.89 -6.61
C LYS A 593 -7.76 23.09 -5.79
N PHE A 594 -7.87 24.25 -6.43
CA PHE A 594 -8.45 25.42 -5.78
C PHE A 594 -9.94 25.23 -5.59
N ALA A 595 -10.45 25.58 -4.40
CA ALA A 595 -11.88 25.68 -4.18
C ALA A 595 -12.47 26.80 -5.07
N PRO A 596 -13.60 26.59 -5.76
CA PRO A 596 -14.28 27.65 -6.51
C PRO A 596 -14.53 28.86 -5.59
N GLY A 597 -14.04 30.04 -5.97
CA GLY A 597 -14.22 31.29 -5.21
C GLY A 597 -13.21 31.55 -4.09
N SER A 598 -12.18 30.71 -3.92
CA SER A 598 -11.08 31.00 -3.00
C SER A 598 -10.21 32.15 -3.53
N ARG A 599 -10.10 33.26 -2.77
CA ARG A 599 -9.11 34.32 -3.04
C ARG A 599 -7.74 33.78 -2.66
N GLY A 600 -7.06 33.18 -3.63
CA GLY A 600 -5.79 32.50 -3.44
C GLY A 600 -4.72 33.41 -2.83
N VAL A 601 -4.05 32.88 -1.81
CA VAL A 601 -2.63 33.17 -1.54
C VAL A 601 -1.92 33.09 -2.90
N GLY A 602 -1.21 34.17 -3.26
CA GLY A 602 -0.89 34.50 -4.65
C GLY A 602 -0.28 33.39 -5.51
N GLU A 603 -0.49 33.51 -6.83
CA GLU A 603 0.00 32.65 -7.92
C GLU A 603 1.05 31.64 -7.48
N ILE A 604 0.56 30.41 -7.36
CA ILE A 604 1.33 29.26 -6.94
C ILE A 604 2.17 28.79 -8.13
N ASP A 605 3.49 28.85 -8.01
CA ASP A 605 4.42 28.33 -9.01
C ASP A 605 4.63 26.81 -8.78
N ILE A 606 3.70 25.98 -9.28
CA ILE A 606 3.73 24.49 -9.18
C ILE A 606 4.78 23.88 -10.14
N LYS A 607 5.97 24.46 -10.27
CA LYS A 607 6.95 23.99 -11.27
C LYS A 607 7.73 22.74 -10.87
N ALA A 608 7.69 22.31 -9.60
CA ALA A 608 8.41 21.10 -9.15
C ALA A 608 7.66 20.40 -8.01
N GLU A 609 6.79 19.45 -8.35
CA GLU A 609 6.12 18.57 -7.39
C GLU A 609 7.09 17.54 -6.80
N PRO A 610 6.96 17.16 -5.51
CA PRO A 610 7.82 16.15 -4.89
C PRO A 610 7.58 14.76 -5.50
N LEU A 611 8.63 13.92 -5.55
CA LEU A 611 8.56 12.58 -6.17
C LEU A 611 7.49 11.68 -5.54
N ILE A 612 7.28 11.78 -4.23
CA ILE A 612 6.23 11.04 -3.52
C ILE A 612 4.86 11.41 -4.09
N ARG A 613 4.58 12.71 -4.28
CA ARG A 613 3.31 13.19 -4.83
C ARG A 613 3.06 12.60 -6.22
N LYS A 614 4.05 12.66 -7.11
CA LYS A 614 3.95 12.09 -8.46
C LYS A 614 3.65 10.59 -8.42
N SER A 615 4.36 9.84 -7.59
CA SER A 615 4.15 8.39 -7.41
C SER A 615 2.74 8.08 -6.93
N MET A 616 2.23 8.86 -5.98
CA MET A 616 0.89 8.70 -5.43
C MET A 616 -0.21 9.11 -6.42
N VAL A 617 -0.01 10.16 -7.21
CA VAL A 617 -0.93 10.56 -8.30
C VAL A 617 -1.06 9.43 -9.31
N LEU A 618 0.06 8.85 -9.76
CA LEU A 618 0.05 7.72 -10.69
C LEU A 618 -0.66 6.50 -10.11
N THR A 619 -0.35 6.16 -8.85
CA THR A 619 -1.00 5.03 -8.19
C THR A 619 -2.51 5.27 -8.06
N ALA A 620 -2.93 6.48 -7.68
CA ALA A 620 -4.34 6.84 -7.60
C ALA A 620 -5.04 6.72 -8.96
N ARG A 621 -4.40 7.15 -10.06
CA ARG A 621 -4.93 6.99 -11.43
C ARG A 621 -5.10 5.53 -11.84
N GLY A 622 -4.24 4.62 -11.37
CA GLY A 622 -4.36 3.19 -11.62
C GLY A 622 -5.46 2.47 -10.83
N LEU A 623 -5.91 3.03 -9.70
CA LEU A 623 -6.98 2.43 -8.90
C LEU A 623 -8.37 2.73 -9.45
N ALA A 624 -9.31 1.81 -9.21
CA ALA A 624 -10.73 2.04 -9.44
C ALA A 624 -11.29 3.11 -8.48
N GLU A 625 -12.45 3.67 -8.79
CA GLU A 625 -13.07 4.78 -8.06
C GLU A 625 -13.23 4.48 -6.56
N LYS A 626 -13.69 3.26 -6.22
CA LYS A 626 -13.77 2.78 -4.83
C LYS A 626 -12.41 2.80 -4.13
N GLY A 627 -11.36 2.30 -4.78
CA GLY A 627 -9.99 2.29 -4.23
C GLY A 627 -9.41 3.69 -4.04
N ARG A 628 -9.76 4.65 -4.90
CA ARG A 628 -9.40 6.08 -4.73
C ARG A 628 -10.10 6.70 -3.52
N SER A 629 -11.36 6.31 -3.28
CA SER A 629 -12.17 6.83 -2.17
C SER A 629 -11.76 6.33 -0.77
N GLU A 630 -10.89 5.31 -0.67
CA GLU A 630 -10.47 4.72 0.61
C GLU A 630 -9.45 5.58 1.39
N MET A 631 -8.87 6.60 0.77
CA MET A 631 -7.92 7.52 1.40
C MET A 631 -8.61 8.57 2.28
N LYS A 632 -9.52 8.13 3.15
CA LYS A 632 -10.25 9.00 4.09
C LYS A 632 -9.38 9.25 5.33
N ILE A 633 -9.17 10.52 5.66
CA ILE A 633 -8.42 10.96 6.84
C ILE A 633 -9.31 11.90 7.65
N ARG A 634 -9.74 11.45 8.84
CA ARG A 634 -10.54 12.27 9.74
C ARG A 634 -9.65 13.17 10.60
N ALA A 635 -10.16 14.38 10.86
CA ALA A 635 -9.54 15.37 11.73
C ALA A 635 -8.01 15.53 11.58
N PRO A 636 -7.44 15.62 10.36
CA PRO A 636 -6.01 15.84 10.22
C PRO A 636 -5.63 17.23 10.72
N ARG A 637 -4.38 17.38 11.14
CA ARG A 637 -3.75 18.66 11.47
C ARG A 637 -3.09 19.25 10.21
N PRO A 638 -3.23 20.56 9.96
CA PRO A 638 -2.50 21.19 8.85
C PRO A 638 -0.99 21.18 9.11
N VAL A 639 -0.21 20.95 8.06
CA VAL A 639 1.25 20.89 8.13
C VAL A 639 1.84 21.82 7.07
N TYR A 640 2.62 22.80 7.50
CA TYR A 640 3.19 23.82 6.64
C TYR A 640 4.72 23.80 6.69
N VAL A 641 5.37 23.96 5.54
CA VAL A 641 6.80 24.29 5.47
C VAL A 641 6.93 25.75 5.07
N VAL A 642 7.62 26.54 5.88
CA VAL A 642 7.71 27.99 5.66
C VAL A 642 9.09 28.36 5.14
N ARG A 643 9.17 28.98 3.97
CA ARG A 643 10.40 29.62 3.50
C ARG A 643 10.41 31.09 3.91
N THR A 644 11.47 31.46 4.60
CA THR A 644 11.80 32.85 4.85
C THR A 644 12.59 33.37 3.65
N SER A 645 11.93 34.02 2.70
CA SER A 645 12.60 34.65 1.55
C SER A 645 12.89 36.12 1.83
N TRP A 646 14.12 36.55 1.57
CA TRP A 646 14.51 37.96 1.59
C TRP A 646 14.16 38.61 0.26
N LYS A 647 13.41 39.71 0.26
CA LYS A 647 13.31 40.59 -0.92
C LYS A 647 14.51 41.55 -0.88
N PRO A 648 15.36 41.60 -1.93
CA PRO A 648 16.54 42.47 -1.96
C PRO A 648 16.21 43.96 -1.74
N GLU A 649 15.06 44.40 -2.25
CA GLU A 649 14.57 45.78 -2.17
C GLU A 649 14.34 46.24 -0.72
N THR A 650 13.88 45.35 0.16
CA THR A 650 13.60 45.65 1.58
C THR A 650 14.87 45.80 2.41
N VAL A 651 15.97 45.14 2.02
CA VAL A 651 17.28 45.27 2.70
C VAL A 651 17.91 46.61 2.36
N ALA A 652 17.82 47.05 1.10
CA ALA A 652 18.37 48.32 0.64
C ALA A 652 17.65 49.54 1.24
N THR A 653 16.31 49.52 1.35
CA THR A 653 15.56 50.64 1.93
C THR A 653 15.67 50.74 3.45
N THR A 654 15.89 49.62 4.16
CA THR A 654 15.91 49.63 5.64
C THR A 654 17.31 49.92 6.18
N PHE A 655 18.38 49.50 5.49
CA PHE A 655 19.75 49.90 5.83
C PHE A 655 20.17 51.24 5.22
N GLY A 656 19.59 51.66 4.09
CA GLY A 656 19.89 52.93 3.42
C GLY A 656 19.22 54.18 4.03
N ALA A 657 18.26 54.01 4.96
CA ALA A 657 17.44 55.10 5.49
C ALA A 657 17.55 55.32 7.01
N LEU A 658 18.71 55.04 7.62
CA LEU A 658 18.96 55.36 9.03
C LEU A 658 19.81 56.64 9.17
N PRO A 659 19.21 57.82 9.41
CA PRO A 659 19.89 58.85 10.17
C PRO A 659 19.91 58.42 11.64
N MET A 660 21.12 58.22 12.19
CA MET A 660 21.32 57.95 13.62
C MET A 660 20.73 59.07 14.47
N SER A 661 19.59 58.83 15.12
CA SER A 661 19.21 59.53 16.35
C SER A 661 18.24 58.67 17.16
N TRP A 662 18.55 58.47 18.44
CA TRP A 662 17.92 57.55 19.37
C TRP A 662 17.28 58.38 20.50
N PRO A 663 16.07 58.02 21.02
CA PRO A 663 16.03 57.20 22.24
C PRO A 663 14.89 56.15 22.31
N ALA A 664 14.35 55.64 21.19
CA ALA A 664 13.60 54.36 21.16
C ALA A 664 14.33 53.27 20.33
N GLY A 665 14.55 52.10 20.95
CA GLY A 665 15.49 51.03 20.56
C GLY A 665 15.46 50.49 19.12
N PRO A 666 16.63 50.16 18.51
CA PRO A 666 16.75 49.38 17.27
C PRO A 666 16.10 47.99 17.38
N THR A 667 15.79 47.54 18.60
CA THR A 667 15.06 46.31 18.90
C THR A 667 13.60 46.32 18.42
N GLN A 668 12.88 47.45 18.51
CA GLN A 668 11.49 47.53 18.02
C GLN A 668 11.41 47.56 16.49
N ALA A 669 12.37 48.24 15.84
CA ALA A 669 12.48 48.24 14.38
C ALA A 669 12.84 46.86 13.83
N LEU A 670 13.72 46.12 14.51
CA LEU A 670 14.05 44.72 14.21
C LEU A 670 12.87 43.77 14.42
N LEU A 671 12.08 43.97 15.48
CA LEU A 671 10.83 43.20 15.72
C LEU A 671 9.77 43.47 14.65
N ALA A 672 9.56 44.74 14.27
CA ALA A 672 8.66 45.12 13.20
C ALA A 672 9.12 44.57 11.83
N PHE A 673 10.44 44.58 11.58
CA PHE A 673 11.06 43.99 10.39
C PHE A 673 10.91 42.46 10.36
N ALA A 674 11.11 41.78 11.49
CA ALA A 674 10.91 40.34 11.64
C ALA A 674 9.43 39.93 11.43
N THR A 675 8.47 40.77 11.85
CA THR A 675 7.04 40.55 11.58
C THR A 675 6.63 40.82 10.13
N LYS A 676 7.40 41.63 9.39
CA LYS A 676 7.16 41.93 7.96
C LYS A 676 7.88 40.97 7.00
N MET A 677 8.52 39.92 7.51
CA MET A 677 9.09 38.88 6.67
C MET A 677 7.97 38.17 5.89
N ASN A 678 8.09 38.17 4.57
CA ASN A 678 7.14 37.51 3.68
C ASN A 678 7.37 35.99 3.78
N LYS A 679 6.75 35.36 4.78
CA LYS A 679 6.74 33.90 4.98
C LYS A 679 5.90 33.28 3.86
N LYS A 680 6.55 32.70 2.86
CA LYS A 680 5.85 31.98 1.78
C LYS A 680 5.82 30.48 2.09
N LEU A 681 4.69 29.84 1.86
CA LEU A 681 4.56 28.40 1.96
C LEU A 681 5.46 27.72 0.90
N ASP A 682 6.23 26.72 1.31
CA ASP A 682 7.01 25.89 0.41
C ASP A 682 6.20 24.72 -0.10
N GLU A 683 5.41 25.00 -1.12
CA GLU A 683 4.46 24.05 -1.69
C GLU A 683 5.12 22.86 -2.39
N LYS A 684 6.40 22.97 -2.75
CA LYS A 684 7.19 21.89 -3.35
C LYS A 684 7.41 20.71 -2.39
N THR A 685 7.15 20.93 -1.10
CA THR A 685 7.26 19.89 -0.07
C THR A 685 5.95 19.13 0.14
N VAL A 686 4.81 19.66 -0.32
CA VAL A 686 3.49 19.09 -0.05
C VAL A 686 3.24 17.87 -0.93
N PHE A 687 2.95 16.73 -0.32
CA PHE A 687 2.59 15.50 -1.02
C PHE A 687 1.19 14.98 -0.72
N LEU A 688 0.51 15.49 0.32
CA LEU A 688 -0.82 15.06 0.72
C LEU A 688 -1.64 16.26 1.22
N MET A 689 -2.89 16.36 0.76
CA MET A 689 -3.79 17.46 1.13
C MET A 689 -5.21 16.97 1.38
N THR A 690 -6.01 17.76 2.09
CA THR A 690 -7.45 17.53 2.18
C THR A 690 -8.16 17.95 0.89
N ASN A 691 -9.38 17.47 0.69
CA ASN A 691 -10.32 18.08 -0.24
C ASN A 691 -10.68 19.54 0.20
N ALA A 692 -11.32 20.31 -0.68
CA ALA A 692 -11.78 21.68 -0.43
C ALA A 692 -12.97 21.80 0.55
N GLU A 693 -13.76 20.74 0.74
CA GLU A 693 -14.96 20.70 1.59
C GLU A 693 -14.65 20.56 3.09
N CYS A 694 -13.76 21.42 3.59
CA CYS A 694 -13.32 21.42 4.98
C CYS A 694 -12.95 22.83 5.46
N TRP A 695 -12.68 22.96 6.77
CA TRP A 695 -12.09 24.16 7.38
C TRP A 695 -11.17 23.77 8.55
N ASN A 696 -10.28 24.66 8.94
CA ASN A 696 -9.45 24.50 10.15
C ASN A 696 -10.19 25.05 11.38
N GLU A 697 -10.20 24.26 12.44
CA GLU A 697 -10.93 24.52 13.68
C GLU A 697 -10.00 24.43 14.91
N ASP A 698 -10.09 25.42 15.79
CA ASP A 698 -9.34 25.48 17.04
C ASP A 698 -10.05 24.72 18.18
N ARG A 699 -11.39 24.69 18.15
CA ARG A 699 -12.24 23.97 19.11
C ARG A 699 -13.06 22.89 18.40
N PRO A 700 -12.44 21.75 18.03
CA PRO A 700 -13.05 20.78 17.14
C PRO A 700 -14.08 19.86 17.79
N PHE A 701 -14.37 20.06 19.08
CA PHE A 701 -15.31 19.24 19.84
C PHE A 701 -16.57 20.03 20.17
N PRO A 702 -17.75 19.42 20.02
CA PRO A 702 -18.96 19.96 20.63
C PRO A 702 -18.78 20.12 22.14
N ASN A 703 -19.27 21.23 22.69
CA ASN A 703 -19.32 21.45 24.14
C ASN A 703 -20.76 21.72 24.56
N PRO A 704 -21.48 20.71 25.08
CA PRO A 704 -22.87 20.86 25.52
C PRO A 704 -23.04 21.93 26.60
N ALA A 705 -22.05 22.10 27.49
CA ALA A 705 -22.11 23.09 28.57
C ALA A 705 -22.11 24.54 28.05
N GLU A 706 -21.43 24.78 26.92
CA GLU A 706 -21.36 26.10 26.27
C GLU A 706 -22.33 26.22 25.08
N LYS A 707 -23.11 25.17 24.77
CA LYS A 707 -23.90 25.06 23.53
C LYS A 707 -23.06 25.33 22.27
N TRP A 708 -21.79 24.92 22.30
CA TRP A 708 -20.86 25.09 21.19
C TRP A 708 -20.91 23.88 20.26
N ILE A 709 -21.09 24.15 18.97
CA ILE A 709 -20.95 23.17 17.88
C ILE A 709 -19.93 23.73 16.90
N PRO A 710 -18.87 22.97 16.54
CA PRO A 710 -17.88 23.42 15.56
C PRO A 710 -18.53 23.82 14.23
N HIS A 711 -18.23 25.03 13.76
CA HIS A 711 -18.71 25.51 12.46
C HIS A 711 -17.77 26.56 11.89
N PHE A 712 -17.81 26.71 10.57
CA PHE A 712 -16.98 27.71 9.90
C PHE A 712 -17.57 29.11 10.03
N GLU A 713 -16.85 29.97 10.75
CA GLU A 713 -17.07 31.42 10.74
C GLU A 713 -15.96 32.12 9.95
N ARG A 714 -16.36 33.05 9.07
CA ARG A 714 -15.39 33.83 8.29
C ARG A 714 -14.68 34.83 9.21
N PRO A 715 -13.34 34.90 9.22
CA PRO A 715 -12.60 35.89 10.01
C PRO A 715 -13.06 37.31 9.70
N LYS A 716 -13.20 38.12 10.76
CA LYS A 716 -13.46 39.55 10.63
C LYS A 716 -12.22 40.29 10.11
N ALA A 717 -12.38 41.55 9.71
CA ALA A 717 -11.29 42.30 9.12
C ALA A 717 -10.11 42.53 10.08
N ASP A 718 -10.41 42.58 11.37
CA ASP A 718 -9.57 42.86 12.54
C ASP A 718 -9.08 41.59 13.28
N ASP A 719 -9.32 40.40 12.74
CA ASP A 719 -8.85 39.14 13.36
C ASP A 719 -7.30 39.10 13.44
N PRO A 720 -6.71 38.89 14.63
CA PRO A 720 -5.26 38.88 14.83
C PRO A 720 -4.55 37.73 14.08
N ASN A 721 -5.26 36.65 13.73
CA ASN A 721 -4.72 35.53 12.98
C ASN A 721 -4.79 35.73 11.46
N LYS A 722 -5.43 36.81 10.99
CA LYS A 722 -5.58 37.07 9.56
C LYS A 722 -4.23 37.25 8.86
N GLY A 723 -4.02 36.55 7.75
CA GLY A 723 -2.75 36.53 7.03
C GLY A 723 -1.67 35.66 7.69
N THR A 724 -1.99 34.94 8.76
CA THR A 724 -1.08 33.98 9.41
C THR A 724 -1.46 32.54 9.04
N LEU A 725 -0.59 31.57 9.37
CA LEU A 725 -0.91 30.14 9.20
C LEU A 725 -2.07 29.64 10.07
N ARG A 726 -2.46 30.42 11.09
CA ARG A 726 -3.58 30.15 11.99
C ARG A 726 -4.90 30.75 11.49
N GLU A 727 -4.88 31.51 10.39
CA GLU A 727 -6.10 32.10 9.84
C GLU A 727 -7.16 31.01 9.59
N ARG A 728 -8.36 31.21 10.15
CA ARG A 728 -9.50 30.33 9.90
C ARG A 728 -9.96 30.51 8.46
N ARG A 729 -9.93 29.44 7.66
CA ARG A 729 -10.25 29.47 6.23
C ARG A 729 -10.89 28.17 5.78
N ARG A 730 -11.45 28.18 4.57
CA ARG A 730 -11.86 26.97 3.87
C ARG A 730 -10.65 26.27 3.24
N GLY A 731 -10.78 24.97 3.06
CA GLY A 731 -9.78 24.13 2.42
C GLY A 731 -9.52 24.49 0.94
N PRO A 732 -8.58 23.78 0.29
CA PRO A 732 -7.81 22.65 0.83
C PRO A 732 -6.70 23.04 1.81
N PHE A 733 -6.23 22.07 2.60
CA PHE A 733 -5.09 22.21 3.51
C PHE A 733 -4.01 21.16 3.24
N PRO A 734 -2.72 21.54 3.29
CA PRO A 734 -1.63 20.57 3.29
C PRO A 734 -1.65 19.80 4.62
N ILE A 735 -1.64 18.47 4.52
CA ILE A 735 -1.64 17.57 5.70
C ILE A 735 -0.49 16.56 5.63
N GLY A 736 0.31 16.56 4.56
CA GLY A 736 1.55 15.80 4.46
C GLY A 736 2.62 16.56 3.69
N VAL A 737 3.80 16.71 4.29
CA VAL A 737 4.96 17.39 3.72
C VAL A 737 6.20 16.51 3.81
N ALA A 738 7.07 16.58 2.80
CA ALA A 738 8.33 15.89 2.72
C ALA A 738 9.43 16.85 2.24
N LEU A 739 10.55 16.90 2.96
CA LEU A 739 11.68 17.76 2.60
C LEU A 739 13.03 17.14 2.92
N GLU A 740 14.04 17.55 2.17
CA GLU A 740 15.45 17.32 2.50
C GLU A 740 16.00 18.57 3.17
N ALA A 741 16.65 18.42 4.32
CA ALA A 741 17.20 19.54 5.07
C ALA A 741 18.51 19.18 5.75
N LYS A 742 19.37 20.19 5.96
CA LYS A 742 20.54 20.05 6.83
C LYS A 742 20.09 20.06 8.29
N VAL A 743 20.65 19.17 9.09
CA VAL A 743 20.47 19.18 10.54
C VAL A 743 20.99 20.52 11.09
N PRO A 744 20.26 21.18 12.02
CA PRO A 744 20.72 22.44 12.59
C PRO A 744 22.12 22.31 13.20
N ALA A 745 23.03 23.21 12.82
CA ALA A 745 24.41 23.20 13.31
C ALA A 745 24.49 23.34 14.84
N GLU A 746 23.51 24.01 15.44
CA GLU A 746 23.37 24.21 16.90
C GLU A 746 23.19 22.92 17.69
N TRP A 747 22.81 21.81 17.03
CA TRP A 747 22.64 20.52 17.71
C TRP A 747 23.97 19.76 17.91
N TYR A 748 25.05 20.24 17.29
CA TYR A 748 26.38 19.66 17.40
C TYR A 748 27.21 20.40 18.44
N ASP A 749 28.03 19.66 19.18
CA ASP A 749 28.99 20.27 20.11
C ASP A 749 29.95 21.21 19.36
N LYS A 750 30.48 22.23 20.05
CA LYS A 750 31.35 23.27 19.44
C LYS A 750 32.57 22.69 18.71
N ASP A 751 33.08 21.54 19.15
CA ASP A 751 34.19 20.84 18.49
C ASP A 751 33.74 19.94 17.33
N ALA A 752 32.51 19.42 17.38
CA ALA A 752 31.88 18.64 16.30
C ALA A 752 31.32 19.54 15.18
N ALA A 753 31.05 20.82 15.46
CA ALA A 753 30.59 21.84 14.51
C ALA A 753 31.60 22.17 13.40
N LYS A 754 32.83 21.61 13.46
CA LYS A 754 33.79 21.63 12.34
C LYS A 754 33.45 20.64 11.22
N LYS A 755 32.56 19.67 11.46
CA LYS A 755 32.04 18.77 10.43
C LYS A 755 30.82 19.39 9.75
N GLU A 756 30.69 19.23 8.43
CA GLU A 756 29.49 19.66 7.72
C GLU A 756 28.25 18.96 8.32
N PRO A 757 27.16 19.71 8.62
CA PRO A 757 25.95 19.12 9.17
C PRO A 757 25.37 18.06 8.23
N ALA A 758 24.89 16.95 8.81
CA ALA A 758 24.28 15.88 8.04
C ALA A 758 23.05 16.40 7.28
N THR A 759 22.83 15.90 6.06
CA THR A 759 21.57 16.11 5.35
C THR A 759 20.64 14.95 5.66
N ILE A 760 19.39 15.26 6.01
CA ILE A 760 18.36 14.28 6.35
C ILE A 760 17.13 14.43 5.47
N ARG A 761 16.42 13.33 5.27
CA ARG A 761 15.06 13.30 4.72
C ARG A 761 14.06 13.23 5.86
N LEU A 762 13.06 14.11 5.81
CA LEU A 762 12.02 14.24 6.81
C LEU A 762 10.66 14.20 6.12
N ALA A 763 9.70 13.46 6.67
CA ALA A 763 8.30 13.54 6.27
C ALA A 763 7.41 13.72 7.49
N VAL A 764 6.39 14.56 7.36
CA VAL A 764 5.43 14.86 8.41
C VAL A 764 4.02 14.73 7.85
N ILE A 765 3.19 13.91 8.50
CA ILE A 765 1.77 13.70 8.21
C ILE A 765 0.97 14.17 9.43
N GLY A 766 -0.01 15.03 9.21
CA GLY A 766 -0.87 15.61 10.25
C GLY A 766 -1.88 14.65 10.89
N GLN A 767 -1.65 13.33 10.83
CA GLN A 767 -2.52 12.35 11.46
C GLN A 767 -1.71 11.11 11.87
N GLY A 768 -1.67 10.82 13.17
CA GLY A 768 -0.99 9.65 13.72
C GLY A 768 -1.74 8.34 13.60
N GLY A 769 -3.07 8.40 13.43
CA GLY A 769 -3.92 7.21 13.28
C GLY A 769 -4.03 6.67 11.84
N LEU A 770 -3.32 7.24 10.88
CA LEU A 770 -3.51 6.95 9.45
C LEU A 770 -3.31 5.46 9.09
N PHE A 771 -2.39 4.78 9.77
CA PHE A 771 -1.98 3.41 9.50
C PHE A 771 -2.44 2.40 10.58
N ILE A 772 -3.36 2.80 11.45
CA ILE A 772 -3.99 1.92 12.45
C ILE A 772 -5.04 1.03 11.79
N GLY A 773 -5.14 -0.22 12.26
CA GLY A 773 -6.13 -1.22 11.86
C GLY A 773 -5.50 -2.58 11.52
N ASP A 774 -6.37 -3.59 11.47
CA ASP A 774 -6.05 -4.97 11.10
C ASP A 774 -5.63 -5.15 9.63
N LYS A 775 -6.10 -4.22 8.79
CA LYS A 775 -5.94 -4.17 7.34
C LYS A 775 -5.75 -2.72 6.88
N LEU A 776 -4.77 -2.51 6.00
CA LEU A 776 -4.62 -1.24 5.28
C LEU A 776 -5.34 -1.29 3.93
N SER A 777 -5.99 -0.19 3.53
CA SER A 777 -6.37 0.00 2.13
C SER A 777 -5.13 0.00 1.24
N PRO A 778 -5.21 -0.42 -0.03
CA PRO A 778 -4.08 -0.41 -0.96
C PRO A 778 -3.37 0.95 -1.05
N LEU A 779 -4.13 2.04 -1.05
CA LEU A 779 -3.59 3.39 -1.19
C LEU A 779 -2.82 3.85 0.07
N LYS A 780 -3.29 3.50 1.28
CA LYS A 780 -2.56 3.70 2.54
C LYS A 780 -1.30 2.84 2.62
N GLU A 781 -1.37 1.57 2.19
CA GLU A 781 -0.19 0.71 2.08
C GLU A 781 0.85 1.33 1.14
N LYS A 782 0.44 1.72 -0.07
CA LYS A 782 1.34 2.36 -1.05
C LYS A 782 1.94 3.64 -0.48
N LEU A 783 1.14 4.49 0.15
CA LEU A 783 1.62 5.75 0.73
C LEU A 783 2.73 5.49 1.74
N PHE A 784 2.51 4.57 2.67
CA PHE A 784 3.53 4.25 3.67
C PHE A 784 4.83 3.77 3.02
N LEU A 785 4.72 2.88 2.03
CA LEU A 785 5.86 2.30 1.33
C LEU A 785 6.63 3.34 0.51
N ASP A 786 5.94 4.22 -0.21
CA ASP A 786 6.57 5.25 -1.04
C ASP A 786 7.24 6.32 -0.19
N VAL A 787 6.59 6.74 0.91
CA VAL A 787 7.19 7.64 1.89
C VAL A 787 8.43 6.98 2.52
N SER A 788 8.34 5.70 2.92
CA SER A 788 9.47 4.97 3.51
C SER A 788 10.63 4.79 2.53
N ASN A 789 10.33 4.42 1.28
CA ASN A 789 11.35 4.28 0.23
C ASN A 789 12.03 5.62 -0.05
N TRP A 790 11.27 6.71 -0.16
CA TRP A 790 11.84 8.04 -0.31
C TRP A 790 12.70 8.42 0.89
N LEU A 791 12.21 8.24 2.12
CA LEU A 791 13.00 8.54 3.32
C LEU A 791 14.33 7.77 3.37
N LEU A 792 14.32 6.51 2.93
CA LEU A 792 15.50 5.62 2.89
C LEU A 792 16.43 5.82 1.68
N GLY A 793 16.23 6.85 0.85
CA GLY A 793 17.09 7.07 -0.32
C GLY A 793 16.78 6.18 -1.52
N ARG A 794 15.64 5.49 -1.53
CA ARG A 794 15.26 4.48 -2.53
C ARG A 794 14.35 5.05 -3.61
N ASP A 795 14.70 6.22 -4.14
CA ASP A 795 13.90 7.01 -5.10
C ASP A 795 13.60 6.28 -6.42
N GLY A 796 14.38 5.25 -6.76
CA GLY A 796 14.12 4.41 -7.94
C GLY A 796 12.86 3.56 -7.81
N LEU A 797 12.44 3.24 -6.58
CA LEU A 797 11.24 2.41 -6.32
C LEU A 797 9.93 3.21 -6.34
N LEU A 798 10.02 4.55 -6.42
CA LEU A 798 8.85 5.40 -6.56
C LEU A 798 8.42 5.41 -8.02
N ALA A 799 7.11 5.43 -8.24
CA ALA A 799 6.55 5.47 -9.57
C ALA A 799 6.84 6.82 -10.24
N ARG A 800 7.18 6.77 -11.53
CA ARG A 800 7.53 7.94 -12.33
C ARG A 800 6.72 7.97 -13.61
N GLU A 801 6.37 9.17 -14.03
CA GLU A 801 5.93 9.41 -15.40
C GLU A 801 7.13 9.16 -16.31
N ARG A 802 6.95 8.22 -17.23
CA ARG A 802 7.91 7.81 -18.25
C ARG A 802 7.14 7.57 -19.55
N GLU A 803 7.86 7.10 -20.56
CA GLU A 803 7.25 6.67 -21.81
C GLU A 803 6.13 5.66 -21.54
N SER A 804 4.91 6.02 -21.96
CA SER A 804 3.74 5.17 -21.80
C SER A 804 3.70 4.19 -22.95
N TRP A 805 3.66 2.90 -22.65
CA TRP A 805 3.31 1.90 -23.63
C TRP A 805 1.79 1.94 -23.84
N GLN A 806 1.37 2.06 -25.10
CA GLN A 806 -0.02 1.93 -25.49
C GLN A 806 -0.19 0.72 -26.38
N TYR A 807 -1.35 0.07 -26.34
CA TYR A 807 -1.64 -0.98 -27.31
C TYR A 807 -1.55 -0.38 -28.72
N PRO A 808 -0.69 -0.91 -29.61
CA PRO A 808 -0.53 -0.36 -30.94
C PRO A 808 -1.85 -0.58 -31.69
N ARG A 809 -2.62 0.49 -31.83
CA ARG A 809 -3.79 0.52 -32.69
C ARG A 809 -3.37 1.20 -33.97
N VAL A 810 -3.47 0.47 -35.07
CA VAL A 810 -3.36 1.12 -36.37
C VAL A 810 -4.67 1.85 -36.58
N ASP A 811 -4.60 3.17 -36.68
CA ASP A 811 -5.77 4.02 -36.96
C ASP A 811 -6.14 3.86 -38.43
N ILE A 812 -6.76 2.71 -38.72
CA ILE A 812 -7.21 2.32 -40.06
C ILE A 812 -8.73 2.41 -40.03
N ASP A 813 -9.28 3.24 -40.92
CA ASP A 813 -10.70 3.30 -41.22
C ASP A 813 -11.27 1.89 -41.51
N ASP A 814 -12.51 1.61 -41.11
CA ASP A 814 -13.08 0.25 -41.14
C ASP A 814 -13.07 -0.35 -42.56
N THR A 815 -13.23 0.49 -43.58
CA THR A 815 -13.11 0.11 -44.99
C THR A 815 -11.69 -0.35 -45.35
N ASN A 816 -10.67 0.40 -44.94
CA ASN A 816 -9.28 0.05 -45.20
C ASN A 816 -8.84 -1.20 -44.43
N LYS A 817 -9.37 -1.41 -43.22
CA LYS A 817 -9.13 -2.63 -42.42
C LYS A 817 -9.70 -3.87 -43.10
N THR A 818 -10.91 -3.74 -43.66
CA THR A 818 -11.59 -4.80 -44.40
C THR A 818 -10.80 -5.16 -45.66
N LEU A 819 -10.37 -4.15 -46.42
CA LEU A 819 -9.57 -4.31 -47.63
C LEU A 819 -8.23 -5.01 -47.36
N TRP A 820 -7.52 -4.60 -46.29
CA TRP A 820 -6.27 -5.25 -45.86
C TRP A 820 -6.48 -6.71 -45.44
N SER A 821 -7.55 -6.99 -44.68
CA SER A 821 -7.83 -8.35 -44.22
C SER A 821 -8.11 -9.32 -45.38
N TRP A 822 -8.88 -8.88 -46.37
CA TRP A 822 -9.19 -9.67 -47.56
C TRP A 822 -8.00 -9.75 -48.52
N GLY A 823 -7.24 -8.67 -48.69
CA GLY A 823 -6.01 -8.66 -49.48
C GLY A 823 -4.97 -9.65 -48.94
N ALA A 824 -4.80 -9.73 -47.61
CA ALA A 824 -3.89 -10.70 -47.00
C ALA A 824 -4.41 -12.14 -47.07
N ARG A 825 -5.71 -12.37 -46.84
CA ARG A 825 -6.32 -13.71 -46.82
C ARG A 825 -6.48 -14.33 -48.21
N LEU A 826 -6.83 -13.53 -49.22
CA LEU A 826 -7.07 -14.01 -50.59
C LEU A 826 -6.01 -13.54 -51.58
N GLY A 827 -5.62 -12.27 -51.52
CA GLY A 827 -4.70 -11.67 -52.50
C GLY A 827 -3.31 -12.32 -52.50
N LEU A 828 -2.70 -12.49 -51.33
CA LEU A 828 -1.36 -13.09 -51.23
C LEU A 828 -1.32 -14.56 -51.72
N PRO A 829 -2.23 -15.46 -51.27
CA PRO A 829 -2.27 -16.82 -51.77
C PRO A 829 -2.52 -16.90 -53.28
N LEU A 830 -3.40 -16.05 -53.82
CA LEU A 830 -3.67 -16.00 -55.27
C LEU A 830 -2.44 -15.53 -56.06
N LEU A 831 -1.71 -14.55 -55.55
CA LEU A 831 -0.47 -14.06 -56.17
C LEU A 831 0.59 -15.18 -56.23
N PHE A 832 0.82 -15.89 -55.12
CA PHE A 832 1.76 -17.01 -55.10
C PHE A 832 1.31 -18.17 -55.98
N LEU A 833 0.01 -18.47 -56.02
CA LEU A 833 -0.56 -19.48 -56.90
C LEU A 833 -0.35 -19.09 -58.38
N TYR A 834 -0.61 -17.83 -58.73
CA TYR A 834 -0.38 -17.29 -60.07
C TYR A 834 1.10 -17.35 -60.47
N ILE A 835 2.02 -16.92 -59.60
CA ILE A 835 3.46 -16.97 -59.89
C ILE A 835 3.93 -18.43 -60.03
N GLY A 836 3.54 -19.31 -59.10
CA GLY A 836 3.87 -20.73 -59.14
C GLY A 836 3.38 -21.40 -60.42
N LEU A 837 2.19 -21.03 -60.89
CA LEU A 837 1.63 -21.52 -62.14
C LEU A 837 2.32 -20.99 -63.38
N ASN A 838 2.71 -19.72 -63.40
CA ASN A 838 3.51 -19.17 -64.49
C ASN A 838 4.88 -19.85 -64.59
N VAL A 839 5.54 -20.09 -63.45
CA VAL A 839 6.82 -20.82 -63.41
C VAL A 839 6.64 -22.26 -63.89
N TRP A 840 5.56 -22.94 -63.48
CA TRP A 840 5.25 -24.30 -63.93
C TRP A 840 4.98 -24.36 -65.45
N LEU A 841 4.23 -23.39 -65.99
CA LEU A 841 3.96 -23.28 -67.43
C LEU A 841 5.25 -23.04 -68.23
N VAL A 842 6.11 -22.11 -67.80
CA VAL A 842 7.40 -21.83 -68.45
C VAL A 842 8.33 -23.04 -68.42
N ARG A 843 8.35 -23.79 -67.31
CA ARG A 843 9.15 -25.04 -67.19
C ARG A 843 8.67 -26.17 -68.09
N ARG A 844 7.39 -26.15 -68.52
CA ARG A 844 6.80 -27.20 -69.36
C ARG A 844 6.88 -26.85 -70.86
N MET A 845 7.14 -25.59 -71.19
CA MET A 845 7.39 -25.11 -72.56
C MET A 845 8.88 -25.16 -72.95
N ARG A 846 9.80 -25.24 -71.98
CA ARG A 846 11.15 -25.76 -72.18
C ARG A 846 11.13 -27.28 -72.13
#